data_AF-E3MGQ3-F1
#
_entry.id   AF-E3MGQ3-F1
#
_cell.length_a   1.000
_cell.length_b   1.000
_cell.length_c   1.000
_cell.angle_alpha   90.00
_cell.angle_beta   90.00
_cell.angle_gamma   90.00
#
_symmetry.space_group_name_H-M   'P 1'
#
loop_
_entity.id
_entity.type
_entity.pdbx_description
1 polymer ?
#
loop_
_entity_poly.entity_id
_entity_poly.type
_entity_poly.pdbx_seq_one_letter_code
_entity_poly.pdbx_strand_id
1 'polypeptide(L)'
;MSLEPTLLSLPEVVKDHLVQYLNYIDIARLRKTCHLFRQYLHLKLPDANIHSIHVYQNVDSMGLNFKAGHNEDLLKIEYKKVDEGCSIEATFQQGGTRIVRANGRNYLDVFCDDFTMLLKHQKSVSHELAFIALEAPEKRTEFWDMIRKVITDTEATTGKKLLLKKRSVILRNLMAPDVFDILPYFDASCLQMINITGEEGVMTSLDGIVELEHWRCLEVATLNNFSIGNVLQNITHLVMFSGGVRAITAQDVLVLKNKILHCDNMNFWLLIHENFNEEQSLYELLGPIFVSGEEGHVKNWNFRTPVENIVLEIEVTRQFMCFEMMPVGNVVENAVFIDYVQMNSESPLVKMPGVAKMNLVKYLDYVDIIHLKKTCRDLRYFVDQEKPNAHTKSILLTHDKDIIYLRFNTGENTVRLTYCNTENGYSLRAEFSGTDKTRVTKGANYIDAMCHDFQMLMRHQKSVMDAFWVVYGENSEELWQKIRDTMEIGKLFRVKSVSMETINIPVLLSFVPCFEPITLQSIRIVGPGTIDITGVTDSIQWKNAKSVTVYGNTIQNVVQNFLHFNVFTCSIDGLTKDDVVKIKDTLLRSPEFISGIFDFISSESIEDLFSSLGPHYLLEKGKQNCGVLELCRYISQLLNSRVLMFLNSEVPRFSDFKILDFSKPHFSSLRVKKTCRTLRDMITDKKPITHFSSIQIHQKYYQIEFNLNSTIPENSVKLKYTKTKTGCSVNAKYDDIGHRRVLEKTDYIDALCKDLANFLKYQKLETPEFHLLNDAPERIELWRKIQKTLHETSQETKTKLLFKAKCCKIRNLEASDILALLPYFDYKILRKISITPKDYHVNLNDIIDLPQWKHATSAVVDQVCIENLGRNILHMNNIAGHTVRLTEEDVMVLKNTFLQNPNFDYCQLSFKYPEDGDDILKPLGRPSLHGCSGNPDQKTWFFRRRGETGYVLSVEYDGIILFYEKLHVKDVPKKAKVME
;
A
#
# COMPACT_ATOMS: atom_id res chain seq x y z
N MET A 1 -3.71 -83.01 19.94
CA MET A 1 -3.34 -81.90 20.84
C MET A 1 -2.88 -80.74 19.96
N SER A 2 -3.78 -79.83 19.60
CA SER A 2 -3.40 -78.64 18.84
C SER A 2 -2.92 -77.58 19.83
N LEU A 3 -1.62 -77.25 19.78
CA LEU A 3 -1.10 -76.06 20.45
C LEU A 3 -1.88 -74.85 19.94
N GLU A 4 -2.57 -74.15 20.83
CA GLU A 4 -3.16 -72.86 20.50
C GLU A 4 -2.06 -71.97 19.89
N PRO A 5 -2.33 -71.29 18.76
CA PRO A 5 -1.35 -70.44 18.11
C PRO A 5 -1.07 -69.23 19.00
N THR A 6 -0.04 -69.34 19.84
CA THR A 6 0.48 -68.23 20.61
C THR A 6 1.38 -67.37 19.72
N LEU A 7 1.55 -66.08 20.03
CA LEU A 7 2.47 -65.18 19.32
C LEU A 7 3.90 -65.77 19.21
N LEU A 8 4.27 -66.64 20.16
CA LEU A 8 5.55 -67.38 20.19
C LEU A 8 5.66 -68.47 19.12
N SER A 9 4.55 -69.07 18.70
CA SER A 9 4.51 -70.15 17.69
C SER A 9 4.53 -69.65 16.24
N LEU A 10 4.43 -68.33 16.02
CA LEU A 10 4.46 -67.74 14.67
C LEU A 10 5.84 -67.90 14.00
N PRO A 11 5.89 -68.12 12.67
CA PRO A 11 7.14 -68.11 11.91
C PRO A 11 7.91 -66.80 12.07
N GLU A 12 9.25 -66.85 12.03
CA GLU A 12 10.09 -65.66 12.19
C GLU A 12 9.75 -64.54 11.19
N VAL A 13 9.44 -64.88 9.94
CA VAL A 13 9.09 -63.89 8.89
C VAL A 13 7.82 -63.11 9.25
N VAL A 14 6.85 -63.77 9.88
CA VAL A 14 5.59 -63.13 10.31
C VAL A 14 5.84 -62.24 11.52
N LYS A 15 6.68 -62.67 12.46
CA LYS A 15 7.11 -61.83 13.57
C LYS A 15 7.87 -60.62 13.05
N ASP A 16 8.84 -60.79 12.16
CA ASP A 16 9.65 -59.72 11.56
C ASP A 16 8.75 -58.66 10.88
N HIS A 17 7.70 -59.09 10.18
CA HIS A 17 6.71 -58.19 9.58
C HIS A 17 5.83 -57.49 10.62
N LEU A 18 5.38 -58.17 11.68
CA LEU A 18 4.59 -57.55 12.76
C LEU A 18 5.38 -56.49 13.53
N VAL A 19 6.67 -56.74 13.77
CA VAL A 19 7.51 -55.85 14.56
C VAL A 19 7.77 -54.51 13.83
N GLN A 20 7.61 -54.47 12.51
CA GLN A 20 7.66 -53.22 11.71
C GLN A 20 6.52 -52.24 12.01
N TYR A 21 5.42 -52.71 12.61
CA TYR A 21 4.26 -51.88 12.97
C TYR A 21 4.26 -51.45 14.44
N LEU A 22 5.28 -51.81 15.21
CA LEU A 22 5.38 -51.48 16.62
C LEU A 22 6.15 -50.18 16.82
N ASN A 23 5.60 -49.26 17.61
CA ASN A 23 6.36 -48.10 18.09
C ASN A 23 7.25 -48.49 19.28
N TYR A 24 8.12 -47.59 19.72
CA TYR A 24 9.01 -47.82 20.87
C TYR A 24 8.28 -48.26 22.15
N ILE A 25 7.10 -47.70 22.43
CA ILE A 25 6.31 -48.03 23.62
C ILE A 25 5.85 -49.49 23.56
N ASP A 26 5.43 -49.95 22.39
CA ASP A 26 5.01 -51.33 22.17
C ASP A 26 6.20 -52.30 22.24
N ILE A 27 7.35 -51.93 21.70
CA ILE A 27 8.62 -52.68 21.84
C ILE A 27 9.00 -52.80 23.32
N ALA A 28 8.96 -51.70 24.08
CA ALA A 28 9.28 -51.66 25.50
C ALA A 28 8.29 -52.50 26.33
N ARG A 29 7.00 -52.51 25.96
CA ARG A 29 5.97 -53.36 26.60
C ARG A 29 6.21 -54.84 26.31
N LEU A 30 6.45 -55.22 25.05
CA LEU A 30 6.70 -56.60 24.64
C LEU A 30 7.98 -57.18 25.25
N ARG A 31 9.00 -56.35 25.49
CA ARG A 31 10.22 -56.78 26.21
C ARG A 31 9.94 -57.18 27.66
N LYS A 32 8.88 -56.64 28.27
CA LYS A 32 8.46 -56.93 29.65
C LYS A 32 7.52 -58.14 29.76
N THR A 33 7.00 -58.69 28.65
CA THR A 33 6.02 -59.79 28.70
C THR A 33 6.64 -61.18 28.89
N CYS A 34 7.67 -61.57 28.12
CA CYS A 34 8.34 -62.87 28.30
C CYS A 34 9.81 -62.89 27.87
N HIS A 35 10.58 -63.86 28.40
CA HIS A 35 12.02 -64.02 28.11
C HIS A 35 12.32 -64.31 26.64
N LEU A 36 11.47 -65.08 25.96
CA LEU A 36 11.65 -65.41 24.54
C LEU A 36 11.44 -64.19 23.63
N PHE A 37 10.41 -63.38 23.85
CA PHE A 37 10.23 -62.12 23.11
C PHE A 37 11.31 -61.10 23.43
N ARG A 38 11.75 -61.02 24.69
CA ARG A 38 12.90 -60.20 25.08
C ARG A 38 14.16 -60.60 24.32
N GLN A 39 14.46 -61.90 24.23
CA GLN A 39 15.62 -62.41 23.50
C GLN A 39 15.49 -62.16 21.99
N TYR A 40 14.29 -62.37 21.42
CA TYR A 40 13.99 -62.08 20.02
C TYR A 40 14.16 -60.59 19.68
N LEU A 41 13.61 -59.68 20.49
CA LEU A 41 13.78 -58.23 20.33
C LEU A 41 15.23 -57.77 20.53
N HIS A 42 15.99 -58.43 21.42
CA HIS A 42 17.43 -58.20 21.60
C HIS A 42 18.25 -58.63 20.38
N LEU A 43 17.87 -59.72 19.71
CA LEU A 43 18.56 -60.21 18.52
C LEU A 43 18.20 -59.42 17.26
N LYS A 44 16.91 -59.10 17.07
CA LYS A 44 16.41 -58.45 15.84
C LYS A 44 16.50 -56.92 15.88
N LEU A 45 16.50 -56.30 17.07
CA LEU A 45 16.60 -54.85 17.28
C LEU A 45 15.65 -54.06 16.34
N PRO A 46 14.32 -54.19 16.48
CA PRO A 46 13.39 -53.45 15.62
C PRO A 46 13.53 -51.93 15.75
N ASP A 47 13.13 -51.22 14.70
CA ASP A 47 13.21 -49.77 14.66
C ASP A 47 12.16 -49.11 15.56
N ALA A 48 12.57 -48.15 16.38
CA ALA A 48 11.69 -47.36 17.24
C ALA A 48 10.85 -46.34 16.45
N ASN A 49 11.36 -45.87 15.30
CA ASN A 49 10.73 -44.92 14.38
C ASN A 49 10.08 -43.71 15.08
N ILE A 50 10.75 -43.13 16.07
CA ILE A 50 10.26 -41.94 16.78
C ILE A 50 10.55 -40.71 15.92
N HIS A 51 9.52 -39.90 15.65
CA HIS A 51 9.62 -38.73 14.78
C HIS A 51 10.55 -37.65 15.37
N SER A 52 10.29 -37.21 16.61
CA SER A 52 11.10 -36.20 17.31
C SER A 52 11.39 -36.62 18.75
N ILE A 53 12.63 -36.43 19.20
CA ILE A 53 13.09 -36.78 20.54
C ILE A 53 13.71 -35.54 21.19
N HIS A 54 13.19 -35.10 22.32
CA HIS A 54 13.70 -33.96 23.08
C HIS A 54 14.22 -34.43 24.43
N VAL A 55 15.49 -34.17 24.72
CA VAL A 55 16.13 -34.43 26.00
C VAL A 55 16.38 -33.08 26.66
N TYR A 56 15.87 -32.88 27.87
CA TYR A 56 16.07 -31.64 28.61
C TYR A 56 16.51 -31.92 30.05
N GLN A 57 17.39 -31.05 30.56
CA GLN A 57 17.89 -31.09 31.93
C GLN A 57 17.12 -30.11 32.80
N ASN A 58 16.70 -30.56 33.98
CA ASN A 58 16.21 -29.71 35.07
C ASN A 58 17.17 -29.84 36.27
N VAL A 59 16.98 -29.00 37.29
CA VAL A 59 17.87 -28.92 38.46
C VAL A 59 18.08 -30.30 39.13
N ASP A 60 17.01 -31.06 39.32
CA ASP A 60 17.01 -32.37 39.99
C ASP A 60 16.30 -33.46 39.15
N SER A 61 16.17 -33.26 37.84
CA SER A 61 15.57 -34.26 36.96
C SER A 61 16.09 -34.22 35.52
N MET A 62 15.96 -35.34 34.83
CA MET A 62 16.17 -35.45 33.39
C MET A 62 14.84 -35.75 32.71
N GLY A 63 14.59 -35.08 31.58
CA GLY A 63 13.38 -35.25 30.80
C GLY A 63 13.65 -35.84 29.43
N LEU A 64 12.76 -36.72 29.00
CA LEU A 64 12.72 -37.29 27.66
C LEU A 64 11.29 -37.12 27.11
N ASN A 65 11.14 -36.36 26.05
CA ASN A 65 9.85 -36.09 25.42
C ASN A 65 9.85 -36.58 23.97
N PHE A 66 8.84 -37.35 23.60
CA PHE A 66 8.62 -37.85 22.24
C PHE A 66 7.45 -37.10 21.62
N LYS A 67 7.64 -36.58 20.40
CA LYS A 67 6.60 -35.84 19.67
C LYS A 67 6.25 -36.48 18.34
N ALA A 68 4.98 -36.40 17.95
CA ALA A 68 4.46 -36.82 16.64
C ALA A 68 4.53 -35.71 15.56
N GLY A 69 5.11 -34.55 15.89
CA GLY A 69 5.12 -33.33 15.08
C GLY A 69 5.47 -32.12 15.95
N HIS A 70 5.06 -30.90 15.57
CA HIS A 70 5.45 -29.68 16.29
C HIS A 70 4.73 -29.48 17.64
N ASN A 71 3.47 -29.93 17.80
CA ASN A 71 2.64 -29.58 18.97
C ASN A 71 1.99 -30.76 19.74
N GLU A 72 2.27 -32.02 19.39
CA GLU A 72 1.71 -33.18 20.10
C GLU A 72 2.78 -34.00 20.86
N ASP A 73 2.79 -33.88 22.19
CA ASP A 73 3.58 -34.72 23.11
C ASP A 73 2.98 -36.13 23.21
N LEU A 74 3.59 -37.13 22.56
CA LEU A 74 3.16 -38.52 22.62
C LEU A 74 3.43 -39.15 23.99
N LEU A 75 4.61 -38.86 24.55
CA LEU A 75 5.08 -39.42 25.80
C LEU A 75 6.16 -38.54 26.38
N LYS A 76 5.93 -38.09 27.61
CA LYS A 76 6.92 -37.40 28.44
C LYS A 76 7.36 -38.32 29.57
N ILE A 77 8.65 -38.59 29.66
CA ILE A 77 9.27 -39.36 30.74
C ILE A 77 10.19 -38.44 31.52
N GLU A 78 10.00 -38.36 32.83
CA GLU A 78 10.84 -37.57 33.72
C GLU A 78 11.50 -38.47 34.77
N TYR A 79 12.83 -38.39 34.86
CA TYR A 79 13.67 -39.13 35.79
C TYR A 79 14.09 -38.18 36.90
N LYS A 80 13.41 -38.22 38.04
CA LYS A 80 13.60 -37.30 39.17
C LYS A 80 14.47 -37.91 40.27
N LYS A 81 15.35 -37.10 40.83
CA LYS A 81 16.09 -37.43 42.05
C LYS A 81 15.14 -37.46 43.25
N VAL A 82 15.25 -38.52 44.06
CA VAL A 82 14.54 -38.66 45.34
C VAL A 82 15.49 -39.22 46.40
N ASP A 83 15.18 -39.04 47.69
CA ASP A 83 16.09 -39.32 48.81
C ASP A 83 16.81 -40.69 48.75
N GLU A 84 16.11 -41.75 48.30
CA GLU A 84 16.66 -43.11 48.15
C GLU A 84 16.59 -43.65 46.71
N GLY A 85 16.89 -42.84 45.69
CA GLY A 85 17.09 -43.31 44.31
C GLY A 85 16.46 -42.42 43.23
N CYS A 86 15.74 -43.05 42.30
CA CYS A 86 15.15 -42.37 41.14
C CYS A 86 13.63 -42.63 41.06
N SER A 87 12.86 -41.58 40.79
CA SER A 87 11.44 -41.66 40.42
C SER A 87 11.30 -41.44 38.91
N ILE A 88 10.68 -42.39 38.20
CA ILE A 88 10.42 -42.31 36.76
C ILE A 88 8.93 -42.04 36.57
N GLU A 89 8.61 -40.87 36.03
CA GLU A 89 7.25 -40.41 35.80
C GLU A 89 6.97 -40.38 34.30
N ALA A 90 6.07 -41.23 33.82
CA ALA A 90 5.67 -41.31 32.42
C ALA A 90 4.25 -40.75 32.25
N THR A 91 4.11 -39.69 31.47
CA THR A 91 2.86 -39.01 31.16
C THR A 91 2.50 -39.20 29.69
N PHE A 92 1.25 -39.59 29.43
CA PHE A 92 0.71 -39.87 28.11
C PHE A 92 -0.42 -38.90 27.79
N GLN A 93 -0.57 -38.48 26.54
CA GLN A 93 -1.59 -37.49 26.13
C GLN A 93 -3.05 -37.89 26.47
N GLN A 94 -3.39 -39.19 26.39
CA GLN A 94 -4.73 -39.71 26.68
C GLN A 94 -4.79 -40.58 27.95
N GLY A 95 -3.80 -40.50 28.85
CA GLY A 95 -3.70 -41.36 30.03
C GLY A 95 -3.13 -40.68 31.26
N GLY A 96 -3.43 -41.22 32.45
CA GLY A 96 -2.85 -40.72 33.71
C GLY A 96 -1.33 -40.95 33.81
N THR A 97 -0.67 -40.17 34.66
CA THR A 97 0.76 -40.32 34.96
C THR A 97 1.04 -41.64 35.66
N ARG A 98 2.01 -42.40 35.12
CA ARG A 98 2.53 -43.62 35.77
C ARG A 98 3.84 -43.30 36.45
N ILE A 99 3.97 -43.66 37.72
CA ILE A 99 5.16 -43.42 38.53
C ILE A 99 5.79 -44.77 38.90
N VAL A 100 7.09 -44.92 38.65
CA VAL A 100 7.87 -46.11 39.01
C VAL A 100 9.09 -45.67 39.81
N ARG A 101 9.37 -46.34 40.94
CA ARG A 101 10.58 -46.07 41.73
C ARG A 101 11.68 -47.08 41.44
N ALA A 102 12.87 -46.57 41.15
CA ALA A 102 14.12 -47.31 41.07
C ALA A 102 14.95 -47.02 42.32
N ASN A 103 14.69 -47.77 43.39
CA ASN A 103 15.33 -47.57 44.70
C ASN A 103 16.84 -47.86 44.62
N GLY A 104 17.65 -47.02 45.27
CA GLY A 104 19.10 -47.16 45.37
C GLY A 104 19.91 -46.87 44.09
N ARG A 105 19.26 -46.48 42.99
CA ARG A 105 19.93 -46.11 41.73
C ARG A 105 19.87 -44.60 41.48
N ASN A 106 20.99 -44.04 40.99
CA ASN A 106 21.05 -42.65 40.57
C ASN A 106 20.17 -42.42 39.32
N TYR A 107 19.42 -41.33 39.30
CA TYR A 107 18.49 -41.00 38.20
C TYR A 107 19.20 -40.79 36.85
N LEU A 108 20.43 -40.27 36.83
CA LEU A 108 21.24 -40.10 35.62
C LEU A 108 21.61 -41.46 35.03
N ASP A 109 22.02 -42.42 35.86
CA ASP A 109 22.33 -43.77 35.39
C ASP A 109 21.09 -44.44 34.78
N VAL A 110 19.93 -44.26 35.41
CA VAL A 110 18.66 -44.82 34.91
C VAL A 110 18.29 -44.19 33.57
N PHE A 111 18.39 -42.87 33.46
CA PHE A 111 18.19 -42.17 32.19
C PHE A 111 19.17 -42.66 31.10
N CYS A 112 20.47 -42.79 31.43
CA CYS A 112 21.49 -43.24 30.49
C CYS A 112 21.20 -44.62 29.94
N ASP A 113 20.80 -45.57 30.79
CA ASP A 113 20.45 -46.94 30.38
C ASP A 113 19.26 -46.93 29.39
N ASP A 114 18.21 -46.18 29.73
CA ASP A 114 16.98 -46.12 28.92
C ASP A 114 17.22 -45.37 27.59
N PHE A 115 17.98 -44.28 27.62
CA PHE A 115 18.34 -43.51 26.43
C PHE A 115 19.30 -44.27 25.51
N THR A 116 20.28 -44.99 26.07
CA THR A 116 21.16 -45.91 25.32
C THR A 116 20.33 -46.96 24.59
N MET A 117 19.34 -47.55 25.27
CA MET A 117 18.44 -48.52 24.64
C MET A 117 17.60 -47.88 23.53
N LEU A 118 17.08 -46.67 23.74
CA LEU A 118 16.32 -45.93 22.73
C LEU A 118 17.13 -45.74 21.45
N LEU A 119 18.37 -45.25 21.57
CA LEU A 119 19.24 -44.98 20.42
C LEU A 119 19.59 -46.26 19.64
N LYS A 120 19.73 -47.41 20.32
CA LYS A 120 19.93 -48.72 19.65
C LYS A 120 18.76 -49.14 18.77
N HIS A 121 17.55 -48.72 19.14
CA HIS A 121 16.34 -49.01 18.38
C HIS A 121 16.02 -47.93 17.36
N GLN A 122 16.54 -46.71 17.45
CA GLN A 122 16.24 -45.65 16.48
C GLN A 122 17.12 -45.75 15.22
N LYS A 123 16.65 -46.46 14.19
CA LYS A 123 17.43 -46.78 12.96
C LYS A 123 17.02 -45.96 11.74
N SER A 124 15.75 -45.59 11.65
CA SER A 124 15.18 -44.79 10.56
C SER A 124 15.64 -43.34 10.60
N VAL A 125 15.61 -42.70 9.43
CA VAL A 125 15.75 -41.23 9.33
C VAL A 125 14.52 -40.63 10.02
N SER A 126 14.76 -39.89 11.09
CA SER A 126 13.72 -39.23 11.88
C SER A 126 13.88 -37.71 11.81
N HIS A 127 12.84 -36.99 12.19
CA HIS A 127 12.79 -35.54 11.97
C HIS A 127 13.77 -34.82 12.89
N GLU A 128 13.59 -34.88 14.21
CA GLU A 128 14.35 -34.04 15.14
C GLU A 128 15.00 -34.82 16.30
N LEU A 129 16.15 -34.31 16.76
CA LEU A 129 16.74 -34.61 18.06
C LEU A 129 17.16 -33.30 18.74
N ALA A 130 16.64 -33.05 19.94
CA ALA A 130 16.98 -31.88 20.72
C ALA A 130 17.67 -32.26 22.04
N PHE A 131 18.76 -31.58 22.37
CA PHE A 131 19.45 -31.64 23.65
C PHE A 131 19.47 -30.25 24.28
N ILE A 132 18.83 -30.11 25.44
CA ILE A 132 18.64 -28.83 26.14
C ILE A 132 19.25 -28.94 27.53
N ALA A 133 20.49 -28.47 27.68
CA ALA A 133 21.18 -28.42 28.97
C ALA A 133 20.73 -27.19 29.79
N LEU A 134 20.95 -27.22 31.10
CA LEU A 134 20.82 -26.02 31.94
C LEU A 134 21.92 -25.00 31.60
N GLU A 135 21.67 -23.72 31.87
CA GLU A 135 22.65 -22.65 31.65
C GLU A 135 23.82 -22.71 32.66
N ALA A 136 23.56 -23.22 33.87
CA ALA A 136 24.54 -23.29 34.95
C ALA A 136 25.80 -24.10 34.55
N PRO A 137 27.01 -23.52 34.58
CA PRO A 137 28.22 -24.12 33.98
C PRO A 137 28.57 -25.55 34.44
N GLU A 138 28.50 -25.81 35.75
CA GLU A 138 28.81 -27.14 36.30
C GLU A 138 27.78 -28.19 35.83
N LYS A 139 26.49 -27.82 35.85
CA LYS A 139 25.39 -28.71 35.45
C LYS A 139 25.35 -28.96 33.96
N ARG A 140 25.67 -27.94 33.17
CA ARG A 140 25.84 -27.99 31.72
C ARG A 140 26.93 -28.97 31.33
N THR A 141 28.08 -28.90 31.99
CA THR A 141 29.22 -29.79 31.74
C THR A 141 28.86 -31.24 32.07
N GLU A 142 28.24 -31.48 33.24
CA GLU A 142 27.72 -32.79 33.65
C GLU A 142 26.77 -33.40 32.61
N PHE A 143 25.88 -32.58 32.03
CA PHE A 143 24.97 -33.02 30.99
C PHE A 143 25.68 -33.45 29.71
N TRP A 144 26.60 -32.64 29.18
CA TRP A 144 27.28 -32.97 27.93
C TRP A 144 28.26 -34.14 28.07
N ASP A 145 28.94 -34.27 29.22
CA ASP A 145 29.74 -35.45 29.55
C ASP A 145 28.90 -36.73 29.59
N MET A 146 27.70 -36.63 30.17
CA MET A 146 26.74 -37.74 30.19
C MET A 146 26.27 -38.11 28.78
N ILE A 147 25.91 -37.14 27.94
CA ILE A 147 25.50 -37.40 26.55
C ILE A 147 26.63 -38.05 25.76
N ARG A 148 27.87 -37.54 25.89
CA ARG A 148 29.06 -38.17 25.29
C ARG A 148 29.21 -39.62 25.73
N LYS A 149 29.12 -39.88 27.04
CA LYS A 149 29.23 -41.22 27.62
C LYS A 149 28.18 -42.17 27.03
N VAL A 150 26.91 -41.76 26.97
CA VAL A 150 25.83 -42.57 26.39
C VAL A 150 26.13 -42.94 24.93
N ILE A 151 26.63 -41.97 24.15
CA ILE A 151 26.95 -42.20 22.75
C ILE A 151 28.13 -43.17 22.63
N THR A 152 29.23 -42.96 23.36
CA THR A 152 30.41 -43.84 23.34
C THR A 152 30.09 -45.26 23.82
N ASP A 153 29.27 -45.39 24.86
CA ASP A 153 28.83 -46.71 25.37
C ASP A 153 27.96 -47.44 24.34
N THR A 154 27.15 -46.69 23.58
CA THR A 154 26.35 -47.22 22.48
C THR A 154 27.22 -47.74 21.33
N GLU A 155 28.26 -46.98 20.93
CA GLU A 155 29.23 -47.42 19.92
C GLU A 155 30.00 -48.66 20.36
N ALA A 156 30.51 -48.67 21.60
CA ALA A 156 31.23 -49.80 22.17
C ALA A 156 30.37 -51.08 22.20
N THR A 157 29.07 -50.95 22.50
CA THR A 157 28.16 -52.10 22.53
C THR A 157 27.78 -52.61 21.13
N THR A 158 27.70 -51.73 20.13
CA THR A 158 27.22 -52.07 18.78
C THR A 158 28.35 -52.43 17.81
N GLY A 159 29.60 -52.08 18.13
CA GLY A 159 30.78 -52.32 17.29
C GLY A 159 30.77 -51.51 15.99
N LYS A 160 29.91 -50.49 15.88
CA LYS A 160 29.77 -49.61 14.72
C LYS A 160 29.69 -48.16 15.21
N LYS A 161 30.23 -47.23 14.41
CA LYS A 161 30.06 -45.79 14.65
C LYS A 161 28.56 -45.46 14.67
N LEU A 162 28.11 -44.79 15.72
CA LEU A 162 26.72 -44.40 15.88
C LEU A 162 26.49 -43.16 15.02
N LEU A 163 25.77 -43.35 13.90
CA LEU A 163 25.36 -42.25 13.03
C LEU A 163 23.86 -42.05 13.17
N LEU A 164 23.48 -41.05 13.96
CA LEU A 164 22.10 -40.65 14.20
C LEU A 164 21.54 -40.01 12.94
N LYS A 165 20.58 -40.69 12.31
CA LYS A 165 19.92 -40.24 11.09
C LYS A 165 18.79 -39.26 11.42
N LYS A 166 19.14 -37.96 11.48
CA LYS A 166 18.23 -36.87 11.86
C LYS A 166 18.23 -35.78 10.81
N ARG A 167 17.06 -35.17 10.54
CA ARG A 167 16.93 -34.02 9.63
C ARG A 167 17.20 -32.68 10.32
N SER A 168 16.79 -32.56 11.58
CA SER A 168 16.96 -31.38 12.43
C SER A 168 17.65 -31.75 13.73
N VAL A 169 18.59 -30.91 14.16
CA VAL A 169 19.29 -31.07 15.45
C VAL A 169 19.28 -29.74 16.21
N ILE A 170 18.80 -29.77 17.45
CA ILE A 170 18.78 -28.62 18.36
C ILE A 170 19.70 -28.90 19.54
N LEU A 171 20.72 -28.08 19.75
CA LEU A 171 21.68 -28.19 20.84
C LEU A 171 21.68 -26.84 21.59
N ARG A 172 21.29 -26.82 22.86
CA ARG A 172 21.30 -25.57 23.66
C ARG A 172 22.31 -25.61 24.80
N ASN A 173 22.94 -24.46 25.04
CA ASN A 173 23.93 -24.23 26.10
C ASN A 173 25.18 -25.10 25.91
N LEU A 174 25.89 -24.94 24.80
CA LEU A 174 27.13 -25.66 24.47
C LEU A 174 28.36 -24.79 24.64
N MET A 175 29.50 -25.40 24.97
CA MET A 175 30.79 -24.80 24.70
C MET A 175 31.25 -25.17 23.28
N ALA A 176 32.11 -24.34 22.67
CA ALA A 176 32.60 -24.61 21.31
C ALA A 176 33.21 -26.02 21.13
N PRO A 177 34.02 -26.57 22.07
CA PRO A 177 34.53 -27.94 21.95
C PRO A 177 33.42 -29.01 21.92
N ASP A 178 32.34 -28.83 22.70
CA ASP A 178 31.24 -29.80 22.76
C ASP A 178 30.56 -29.95 21.39
N VAL A 179 30.49 -28.88 20.60
CA VAL A 179 29.94 -28.91 19.24
C VAL A 179 30.71 -29.88 18.34
N PHE A 180 32.04 -29.80 18.38
CA PHE A 180 32.92 -30.64 17.57
C PHE A 180 32.93 -32.09 18.04
N ASP A 181 32.71 -32.33 19.32
CA ASP A 181 32.62 -33.67 19.87
C ASP A 181 31.29 -34.34 19.53
N ILE A 182 30.19 -33.58 19.43
CA ILE A 182 28.83 -34.11 19.33
C ILE A 182 28.33 -34.23 17.88
N LEU A 183 28.60 -33.23 17.02
CA LEU A 183 28.16 -33.26 15.63
C LEU A 183 28.61 -34.51 14.85
N PRO A 184 29.83 -35.05 15.02
CA PRO A 184 30.30 -36.23 14.29
C PRO A 184 29.50 -37.53 14.51
N TYR A 185 28.59 -37.56 15.49
CA TYR A 185 27.68 -38.68 15.73
C TYR A 185 26.36 -38.58 14.93
N PHE A 186 26.17 -37.52 14.17
CA PHE A 186 25.03 -37.39 13.27
C PHE A 186 25.42 -37.81 11.85
N ASP A 187 24.47 -38.40 11.12
CA ASP A 187 24.67 -38.72 9.70
C ASP A 187 24.55 -37.42 8.87
N ALA A 188 25.68 -36.94 8.34
CA ALA A 188 25.75 -35.71 7.55
C ALA A 188 24.83 -35.75 6.32
N SER A 189 24.60 -36.92 5.71
CA SER A 189 23.76 -37.05 4.52
C SER A 189 22.27 -36.87 4.78
N CYS A 190 21.86 -36.99 6.05
CA CYS A 190 20.46 -36.85 6.47
C CYS A 190 20.14 -35.48 7.04
N LEU A 191 21.16 -34.72 7.47
CA LEU A 191 21.02 -33.51 8.26
C LEU A 191 20.78 -32.29 7.37
N GLN A 192 19.64 -31.63 7.55
CA GLN A 192 19.23 -30.44 6.79
C GLN A 192 19.27 -29.17 7.64
N MET A 193 19.03 -29.29 8.95
CA MET A 193 18.90 -28.15 9.86
C MET A 193 19.70 -28.34 11.15
N ILE A 194 20.38 -27.28 11.58
CA ILE A 194 20.97 -27.19 12.93
C ILE A 194 20.54 -25.92 13.65
N ASN A 195 20.34 -26.03 14.95
CA ASN A 195 20.15 -24.90 15.85
C ASN A 195 21.03 -25.11 17.08
N ILE A 196 22.11 -24.35 17.18
CA ILE A 196 23.12 -24.46 18.22
C ILE A 196 23.14 -23.14 19.00
N THR A 197 23.01 -23.22 20.32
CA THR A 197 23.12 -22.06 21.21
C THR A 197 24.28 -22.25 22.17
N GLY A 198 25.21 -21.27 22.18
CA GLY A 198 26.32 -21.20 23.11
C GLY A 198 25.96 -20.57 24.45
N GLU A 199 26.97 -20.25 25.25
CA GLU A 199 26.80 -19.59 26.54
C GLU A 199 26.19 -18.18 26.41
N GLU A 200 25.18 -17.88 27.22
CA GLU A 200 24.49 -16.59 27.18
C GLU A 200 25.45 -15.43 27.49
N GLY A 201 25.39 -14.39 26.66
CA GLY A 201 26.21 -13.18 26.83
C GLY A 201 27.66 -13.31 26.36
N VAL A 202 28.10 -14.48 25.86
CA VAL A 202 29.47 -14.70 25.38
C VAL A 202 29.47 -15.10 23.90
N MET A 203 30.03 -14.24 23.04
CA MET A 203 30.21 -14.56 21.63
C MET A 203 31.48 -15.40 21.42
N THR A 204 31.33 -16.69 21.14
CA THR A 204 32.48 -17.62 20.99
C THR A 204 32.75 -17.94 19.51
N SER A 205 34.01 -18.08 19.11
CA SER A 205 34.34 -18.49 17.73
C SER A 205 34.03 -19.97 17.49
N LEU A 206 33.45 -20.29 16.33
CA LEU A 206 33.12 -21.64 15.89
C LEU A 206 33.62 -21.94 14.46
N ASP A 207 34.75 -21.36 14.06
CA ASP A 207 35.25 -21.41 12.67
C ASP A 207 35.40 -22.82 12.10
N GLY A 208 35.87 -23.78 12.90
CA GLY A 208 36.08 -25.14 12.44
C GLY A 208 34.81 -25.86 11.98
N ILE A 209 33.61 -25.34 12.28
CA ILE A 209 32.35 -26.02 11.93
C ILE A 209 32.16 -26.14 10.42
N VAL A 210 32.69 -25.16 9.66
CA VAL A 210 32.56 -25.11 8.20
C VAL A 210 33.41 -26.17 7.48
N GLU A 211 34.38 -26.76 8.20
CA GLU A 211 35.23 -27.84 7.70
C GLU A 211 34.55 -29.21 7.84
N LEU A 212 33.50 -29.32 8.67
CA LEU A 212 32.74 -30.55 8.85
C LEU A 212 31.91 -30.87 7.60
N GLU A 213 31.84 -32.14 7.26
CA GLU A 213 30.99 -32.63 6.16
C GLU A 213 29.52 -32.23 6.38
N HIS A 214 29.07 -32.25 7.64
CA HIS A 214 27.73 -31.85 8.07
C HIS A 214 27.35 -30.46 7.55
N TRP A 215 28.26 -29.49 7.64
CA TRP A 215 27.98 -28.11 7.25
C TRP A 215 27.62 -27.95 5.78
N ARG A 216 28.24 -28.76 4.91
CA ARG A 216 28.04 -28.72 3.45
C ARG A 216 26.69 -29.27 3.02
N CYS A 217 26.05 -30.10 3.85
CA CYS A 217 24.76 -30.72 3.57
C CYS A 217 23.56 -29.89 4.09
N LEU A 218 23.81 -28.86 4.91
CA LEU A 218 22.76 -28.07 5.54
C LEU A 218 22.03 -27.17 4.53
N GLU A 219 20.74 -26.99 4.78
CA GLU A 219 19.90 -25.96 4.17
C GLU A 219 19.66 -24.82 5.17
N VAL A 220 19.64 -25.11 6.48
CA VAL A 220 19.33 -24.16 7.55
C VAL A 220 20.34 -24.27 8.69
N ALA A 221 20.88 -23.15 9.16
CA ALA A 221 21.76 -23.13 10.33
C ALA A 221 21.52 -21.90 11.24
N THR A 222 21.29 -22.16 12.52
CA THR A 222 21.21 -21.13 13.58
C THR A 222 22.33 -21.35 14.59
N LEU A 223 23.15 -20.34 14.83
CA LEU A 223 24.33 -20.33 15.69
C LEU A 223 24.24 -19.17 16.69
N ASN A 224 23.43 -19.32 17.73
CA ASN A 224 23.27 -18.30 18.77
C ASN A 224 24.48 -18.30 19.70
N ASN A 225 24.96 -17.11 20.09
CA ASN A 225 26.18 -16.92 20.92
C ASN A 225 27.47 -17.52 20.30
N PHE A 226 27.45 -17.85 19.01
CA PHE A 226 28.61 -18.31 18.26
C PHE A 226 28.85 -17.42 17.05
N SER A 227 30.13 -17.31 16.65
CA SER A 227 30.54 -16.54 15.48
C SER A 227 31.39 -17.37 14.51
N ILE A 228 31.21 -17.13 13.21
CA ILE A 228 32.02 -17.73 12.14
C ILE A 228 32.70 -16.64 11.31
N GLY A 229 33.86 -16.98 10.75
CA GLY A 229 34.58 -16.16 9.77
C GLY A 229 34.16 -16.44 8.33
N ASN A 230 34.69 -15.64 7.39
CA ASN A 230 34.55 -15.83 5.93
C ASN A 230 33.11 -16.09 5.45
N VAL A 231 32.18 -15.25 5.91
CA VAL A 231 30.73 -15.44 5.70
C VAL A 231 30.35 -15.75 4.24
N LEU A 232 30.91 -15.01 3.27
CA LEU A 232 30.61 -15.20 1.84
C LEU A 232 30.84 -16.64 1.33
N GLN A 233 31.91 -17.28 1.78
CA GLN A 233 32.26 -18.63 1.34
C GLN A 233 31.47 -19.68 2.11
N ASN A 234 31.11 -19.37 3.36
CA ASN A 234 30.66 -20.37 4.31
C ASN A 234 29.15 -20.48 4.45
N ILE A 235 28.35 -19.44 4.13
CA ILE A 235 26.89 -19.49 4.34
C ILE A 235 26.07 -19.48 3.06
N THR A 236 26.69 -19.26 1.90
CA THR A 236 25.93 -18.91 0.69
C THR A 236 25.25 -20.09 -0.01
N HIS A 237 25.44 -21.32 0.45
CA HIS A 237 24.65 -22.50 0.08
C HIS A 237 23.41 -22.68 0.97
N LEU A 238 23.33 -21.99 2.12
CA LEU A 238 22.22 -22.08 3.06
C LEU A 238 21.04 -21.23 2.59
N VAL A 239 19.84 -21.79 2.70
CA VAL A 239 18.58 -21.07 2.50
C VAL A 239 18.31 -20.13 3.68
N MET A 240 18.63 -20.58 4.90
CA MET A 240 18.47 -19.78 6.11
C MET A 240 19.71 -19.86 7.00
N PHE A 241 20.15 -18.70 7.48
CA PHE A 241 21.29 -18.60 8.39
C PHE A 241 21.03 -17.55 9.46
N SER A 242 21.34 -17.87 10.71
CA SER A 242 21.36 -16.91 11.81
C SER A 242 22.60 -17.14 12.65
N GLY A 243 23.40 -16.11 12.91
CA GLY A 243 24.57 -16.26 13.79
C GLY A 243 25.54 -15.08 13.77
N GLY A 244 26.53 -15.15 14.65
CA GLY A 244 27.59 -14.15 14.75
C GLY A 244 28.52 -14.16 13.53
N VAL A 245 28.91 -12.98 13.07
CA VAL A 245 29.95 -12.78 12.05
C VAL A 245 31.03 -11.85 12.60
N ARG A 246 32.30 -12.26 12.48
CA ARG A 246 33.42 -11.47 13.03
C ARG A 246 33.87 -10.33 12.12
N ALA A 247 33.66 -10.46 10.81
CA ALA A 247 33.97 -9.42 9.84
C ALA A 247 33.00 -9.51 8.66
N ILE A 248 32.45 -8.37 8.26
CA ILE A 248 31.66 -8.20 7.04
C ILE A 248 31.91 -6.78 6.52
N THR A 249 32.24 -6.68 5.22
CA THR A 249 32.46 -5.41 4.53
C THR A 249 31.24 -5.03 3.71
N ALA A 250 31.13 -3.76 3.30
CA ALA A 250 30.06 -3.33 2.41
C ALA A 250 30.08 -4.06 1.05
N GLN A 251 31.27 -4.49 0.59
CA GLN A 251 31.41 -5.30 -0.61
C GLN A 251 30.85 -6.72 -0.42
N ASP A 252 31.03 -7.30 0.76
CA ASP A 252 30.45 -8.61 1.09
C ASP A 252 28.92 -8.52 1.09
N VAL A 253 28.34 -7.46 1.64
CA VAL A 253 26.89 -7.19 1.61
C VAL A 253 26.37 -7.12 0.18
N LEU A 254 27.09 -6.45 -0.73
CA LEU A 254 26.70 -6.39 -2.15
C LEU A 254 26.70 -7.78 -2.80
N VAL A 255 27.69 -8.62 -2.50
CA VAL A 255 27.78 -9.99 -3.02
C VAL A 255 26.62 -10.85 -2.46
N LEU A 256 26.35 -10.77 -1.16
CA LEU A 256 25.24 -11.47 -0.51
C LEU A 256 23.89 -11.05 -1.11
N LYS A 257 23.64 -9.74 -1.22
CA LYS A 257 22.44 -9.19 -1.88
C LYS A 257 22.25 -9.78 -3.26
N ASN A 258 23.28 -9.68 -4.11
CA ASN A 258 23.19 -10.16 -5.48
C ASN A 258 22.94 -11.66 -5.51
N LYS A 259 23.54 -12.45 -4.62
CA LYS A 259 23.32 -13.89 -4.58
C LYS A 259 21.89 -14.25 -4.20
N ILE A 260 21.29 -13.56 -3.21
CA ILE A 260 19.89 -13.75 -2.83
C ILE A 260 18.95 -13.40 -4.00
N LEU A 261 19.19 -12.27 -4.69
CA LEU A 261 18.35 -11.83 -5.81
C LEU A 261 18.36 -12.79 -7.02
N HIS A 262 19.32 -13.70 -7.12
CA HIS A 262 19.42 -14.70 -8.19
C HIS A 262 19.03 -16.12 -7.73
N CYS A 263 18.60 -16.29 -6.48
CA CYS A 263 18.12 -17.58 -5.96
C CYS A 263 16.61 -17.71 -6.13
N ASP A 264 16.15 -18.90 -6.51
CA ASP A 264 14.72 -19.23 -6.65
C ASP A 264 14.03 -19.51 -5.30
N ASN A 265 14.78 -19.49 -4.19
CA ASN A 265 14.30 -19.80 -2.84
C ASN A 265 14.14 -18.52 -2.00
N MET A 266 13.13 -18.52 -1.11
CA MET A 266 12.98 -17.49 -0.09
C MET A 266 14.10 -17.65 0.95
N ASN A 267 15.08 -16.75 0.90
CA ASN A 267 16.22 -16.77 1.80
C ASN A 267 16.02 -15.81 2.97
N PHE A 268 16.50 -16.19 4.15
CA PHE A 268 16.53 -15.37 5.35
C PHE A 268 17.90 -15.48 6.03
N TRP A 269 18.66 -14.39 6.07
CA TRP A 269 19.97 -14.36 6.73
C TRP A 269 20.04 -13.25 7.79
N LEU A 270 20.24 -13.65 9.05
CA LEU A 270 20.47 -12.76 10.18
C LEU A 270 21.93 -12.84 10.64
N LEU A 271 22.69 -11.77 10.44
CA LEU A 271 24.11 -11.67 10.75
C LEU A 271 24.32 -10.77 11.95
N ILE A 272 24.72 -11.34 13.09
CA ILE A 272 25.00 -10.58 14.32
C ILE A 272 26.45 -10.11 14.28
N HIS A 273 26.71 -8.83 14.49
CA HIS A 273 28.07 -8.27 14.43
C HIS A 273 28.32 -7.31 15.60
N GLU A 274 29.57 -7.26 16.08
CA GLU A 274 29.88 -6.48 17.28
C GLU A 274 29.96 -4.96 17.02
N ASN A 275 30.25 -4.50 15.79
CA ASN A 275 30.22 -3.08 15.43
C ASN A 275 30.44 -2.88 13.91
N PHE A 276 29.37 -2.67 13.13
CA PHE A 276 29.52 -2.37 11.68
C PHE A 276 29.67 -0.86 11.45
N ASN A 277 30.74 -0.44 10.77
CA ASN A 277 31.11 0.98 10.63
C ASN A 277 31.36 1.44 9.18
N GLU A 278 30.83 0.74 8.17
CA GLU A 278 30.97 1.09 6.74
C GLU A 278 29.69 1.71 6.13
N GLU A 279 29.04 2.60 6.88
CA GLU A 279 27.73 3.15 6.52
C GLU A 279 27.73 3.93 5.18
N GLN A 280 28.79 4.72 4.95
CA GLN A 280 28.94 5.50 3.73
C GLN A 280 29.14 4.60 2.50
N SER A 281 29.93 3.54 2.64
CA SER A 281 30.16 2.55 1.58
C SER A 281 28.89 1.78 1.23
N LEU A 282 28.06 1.42 2.22
CA LEU A 282 26.75 0.81 1.96
C LEU A 282 25.83 1.76 1.20
N TYR A 283 25.76 3.03 1.58
CA TYR A 283 24.97 4.03 0.84
C TYR A 283 25.41 4.13 -0.62
N GLU A 284 26.71 4.16 -0.88
CA GLU A 284 27.27 4.23 -2.24
C GLU A 284 27.00 2.97 -3.07
N LEU A 285 27.03 1.78 -2.46
CA LEU A 285 26.86 0.50 -3.16
C LEU A 285 25.39 0.07 -3.30
N LEU A 286 24.55 0.39 -2.31
CA LEU A 286 23.16 -0.07 -2.23
C LEU A 286 22.15 0.98 -2.67
N GLY A 287 22.52 2.26 -2.65
CA GLY A 287 21.64 3.38 -2.98
C GLY A 287 20.99 4.01 -1.74
N PRO A 288 19.95 4.86 -1.94
CA PRO A 288 19.39 5.69 -0.88
C PRO A 288 18.80 4.86 0.27
N ILE A 289 19.18 5.22 1.50
CA ILE A 289 18.72 4.59 2.75
C ILE A 289 17.29 5.03 3.07
N PHE A 290 16.44 4.09 3.48
CA PHE A 290 15.23 4.40 4.25
C PHE A 290 15.55 4.26 5.74
N VAL A 291 15.29 5.30 6.53
CA VAL A 291 15.51 5.30 7.99
C VAL A 291 14.16 5.21 8.68
N SER A 292 13.90 4.12 9.40
CA SER A 292 12.69 3.96 10.22
C SER A 292 12.98 4.30 11.69
N GLY A 293 12.34 5.34 12.23
CA GLY A 293 12.27 5.62 13.68
C GLY A 293 12.72 7.02 14.11
N GLU A 294 12.22 7.48 15.26
CA GLU A 294 12.53 8.81 15.85
C GLU A 294 13.99 8.97 16.29
N GLU A 295 14.79 7.88 16.31
CA GLU A 295 16.20 7.87 16.76
C GLU A 295 17.23 7.48 15.68
N GLY A 296 16.81 7.11 14.46
CA GLY A 296 17.73 6.90 13.32
C GLY A 296 18.73 5.73 13.41
N HIS A 297 18.49 4.74 14.29
CA HIS A 297 19.40 3.62 14.54
C HIS A 297 19.22 2.38 13.65
N VAL A 298 18.09 2.30 12.92
CA VAL A 298 17.76 1.20 12.01
C VAL A 298 17.69 1.73 10.59
N LYS A 299 18.40 1.06 9.66
CA LYS A 299 18.53 1.47 8.27
C LYS A 299 18.10 0.34 7.35
N ASN A 300 17.15 0.63 6.47
CA ASN A 300 16.55 -0.38 5.59
C ASN A 300 16.78 -0.02 4.12
N TRP A 301 17.04 -1.05 3.31
CA TRP A 301 17.03 -1.00 1.85
C TRP A 301 16.07 -2.05 1.31
N ASN A 302 15.16 -1.63 0.45
CA ASN A 302 14.13 -2.51 -0.10
C ASN A 302 14.35 -2.68 -1.60
N PHE A 303 14.74 -3.87 -2.06
CA PHE A 303 15.01 -4.17 -3.47
C PHE A 303 13.85 -4.96 -4.09
N ARG A 304 13.32 -4.49 -5.22
CA ARG A 304 12.37 -5.30 -6.00
C ARG A 304 13.05 -6.56 -6.50
N THR A 305 12.32 -7.67 -6.54
CA THR A 305 12.83 -8.93 -7.10
C THR A 305 12.17 -9.20 -8.46
N PRO A 306 12.69 -10.15 -9.26
CA PRO A 306 12.05 -10.58 -10.51
C PRO A 306 10.67 -11.23 -10.30
N VAL A 307 10.34 -11.63 -9.07
CA VAL A 307 9.06 -12.22 -8.71
C VAL A 307 8.10 -11.11 -8.27
N GLU A 308 6.92 -11.04 -8.88
CA GLU A 308 5.90 -10.05 -8.51
C GLU A 308 5.52 -10.17 -7.03
N ASN A 309 5.34 -9.02 -6.37
CA ASN A 309 4.97 -8.89 -4.96
C ASN A 309 5.98 -9.43 -3.94
N ILE A 310 7.22 -9.77 -4.32
CA ILE A 310 8.30 -10.13 -3.39
C ILE A 310 9.42 -9.08 -3.43
N VAL A 311 9.89 -8.68 -2.26
CA VAL A 311 10.96 -7.69 -2.04
C VAL A 311 12.04 -8.31 -1.17
N LEU A 312 13.30 -7.99 -1.47
CA LEU A 312 14.42 -8.22 -0.58
C LEU A 312 14.62 -6.98 0.29
N GLU A 313 14.36 -7.10 1.59
CA GLU A 313 14.75 -6.10 2.57
C GLU A 313 16.15 -6.42 3.11
N ILE A 314 16.99 -5.40 3.21
CA ILE A 314 18.24 -5.42 3.98
C ILE A 314 18.08 -4.42 5.13
N GLU A 315 17.98 -4.93 6.35
CA GLU A 315 17.97 -4.13 7.57
C GLU A 315 19.38 -4.15 8.18
N VAL A 316 19.87 -2.98 8.57
CA VAL A 316 21.18 -2.81 9.22
C VAL A 316 21.01 -1.99 10.48
N THR A 317 21.52 -2.53 11.58
CA THR A 317 21.62 -1.84 12.88
C THR A 317 23.08 -1.85 13.36
N ARG A 318 23.33 -1.31 14.56
CA ARG A 318 24.66 -1.41 15.17
C ARG A 318 25.07 -2.84 15.55
N GLN A 319 24.10 -3.73 15.75
CA GLN A 319 24.31 -5.05 16.36
C GLN A 319 24.02 -6.20 15.39
N PHE A 320 23.26 -5.96 14.32
CA PHE A 320 22.94 -7.00 13.34
C PHE A 320 22.63 -6.43 11.96
N MET A 321 22.68 -7.34 10.98
CA MET A 321 22.23 -7.14 9.62
C MET A 321 21.31 -8.28 9.21
N CYS A 322 20.11 -7.94 8.72
CA CYS A 322 19.12 -8.91 8.25
C CYS A 322 18.96 -8.79 6.73
N PHE A 323 18.88 -9.92 6.04
CA PHE A 323 18.48 -10.02 4.65
C PHE A 323 17.23 -10.91 4.59
N GLU A 324 16.11 -10.36 4.15
CA GLU A 324 14.84 -11.07 4.13
C GLU A 324 14.11 -10.87 2.82
N MET A 325 13.72 -11.98 2.19
CA MET A 325 12.76 -11.99 1.09
C MET A 325 11.36 -12.03 1.68
N MET A 326 10.53 -11.00 1.44
CA MET A 326 9.18 -10.91 2.00
C MET A 326 8.16 -10.36 0.99
N PRO A 327 6.86 -10.61 1.18
CA PRO A 327 5.81 -9.96 0.40
C PRO A 327 5.86 -8.43 0.57
N VAL A 328 5.61 -7.68 -0.51
CA VAL A 328 5.59 -6.20 -0.52
C VAL A 328 4.66 -5.63 0.56
N GLY A 329 3.56 -6.33 0.88
CA GLY A 329 2.59 -5.90 1.90
C GLY A 329 3.12 -5.91 3.33
N ASN A 330 4.22 -6.62 3.60
CA ASN A 330 4.86 -6.65 4.92
C ASN A 330 5.88 -5.53 5.09
N VAL A 331 6.22 -4.82 4.01
CA VAL A 331 7.14 -3.69 4.03
C VAL A 331 6.41 -2.44 4.54
N VAL A 332 7.08 -1.65 5.38
CA VAL A 332 6.54 -0.41 5.98
C VAL A 332 5.95 0.56 4.92
N GLU A 333 4.78 1.17 5.21
CA GLU A 333 3.96 1.98 4.26
C GLU A 333 4.69 3.14 3.54
N ASN A 334 5.91 3.52 3.96
CA ASN A 334 6.71 4.60 3.35
C ASN A 334 8.06 4.13 2.78
N ALA A 335 8.29 2.82 2.67
CA ALA A 335 9.56 2.30 2.19
C ALA A 335 9.85 2.71 0.74
N VAL A 336 11.11 3.06 0.48
CA VAL A 336 11.60 3.35 -0.87
C VAL A 336 12.06 2.06 -1.52
N PHE A 337 11.41 1.67 -2.62
CA PHE A 337 11.81 0.50 -3.40
C PHE A 337 12.89 0.88 -4.43
N ILE A 338 13.98 0.12 -4.42
CA ILE A 338 15.08 0.20 -5.38
C ILE A 338 14.83 -0.89 -6.43
N ASP A 339 14.67 -0.48 -7.69
CA ASP A 339 14.43 -1.43 -8.78
C ASP A 339 15.67 -2.30 -9.02
N TYR A 340 15.44 -3.59 -9.28
CA TYR A 340 16.49 -4.53 -9.69
C TYR A 340 17.06 -4.08 -11.05
N VAL A 341 18.22 -3.44 -11.02
CA VAL A 341 18.99 -3.16 -12.24
C VAL A 341 20.09 -4.22 -12.33
N GLN A 342 19.90 -5.18 -13.24
CA GLN A 342 20.93 -6.15 -13.61
C GLN A 342 22.14 -5.40 -14.17
N MET A 343 23.16 -5.17 -13.34
CA MET A 343 24.46 -4.66 -13.81
C MET A 343 25.25 -5.80 -14.46
N ASN A 344 24.79 -6.26 -15.63
CA ASN A 344 25.66 -6.95 -16.57
C ASN A 344 26.30 -5.90 -17.47
N SER A 345 27.62 -5.98 -17.60
CA SER A 345 28.42 -5.20 -18.54
C SER A 345 27.85 -5.34 -19.97
N GLU A 346 27.47 -4.20 -20.55
CA GLU A 346 26.79 -3.97 -21.85
C GLU A 346 25.25 -4.01 -21.87
N SER A 347 24.63 -2.82 -21.86
CA SER A 347 23.19 -2.57 -21.91
C SER A 347 22.46 -3.25 -23.10
N PRO A 348 21.44 -4.11 -22.85
CA PRO A 348 20.58 -4.71 -23.89
C PRO A 348 19.82 -3.67 -24.74
N LEU A 349 19.53 -2.51 -24.14
CA LEU A 349 18.82 -1.40 -24.77
C LEU A 349 19.59 -0.85 -25.98
N VAL A 350 20.93 -0.94 -26.00
CA VAL A 350 21.75 -0.53 -27.14
C VAL A 350 21.61 -1.51 -28.32
N LYS A 351 21.48 -2.81 -28.06
CA LYS A 351 21.40 -3.87 -29.10
C LYS A 351 19.98 -4.05 -29.67
N MET A 352 18.96 -3.41 -29.11
CA MET A 352 17.59 -3.51 -29.62
C MET A 352 17.41 -2.90 -31.03
N PRO A 353 16.61 -3.52 -31.91
CA PRO A 353 16.22 -2.94 -33.19
C PRO A 353 15.52 -1.57 -32.99
N GLY A 354 15.73 -0.63 -33.91
CA GLY A 354 15.17 0.73 -33.82
C GLY A 354 13.65 0.75 -33.62
N VAL A 355 12.92 -0.22 -34.21
CA VAL A 355 11.46 -0.35 -34.07
C VAL A 355 11.05 -0.70 -32.63
N ALA A 356 11.81 -1.57 -31.94
CA ALA A 356 11.54 -1.93 -30.55
C ALA A 356 11.86 -0.76 -29.61
N LYS A 357 12.99 -0.08 -29.83
CA LYS A 357 13.35 1.16 -29.11
C LYS A 357 12.25 2.22 -29.28
N MET A 358 11.74 2.38 -30.51
CA MET A 358 10.68 3.33 -30.83
C MET A 358 9.37 3.02 -30.08
N ASN A 359 8.99 1.74 -29.97
CA ASN A 359 7.79 1.37 -29.23
C ASN A 359 7.94 1.60 -27.72
N LEU A 360 9.14 1.47 -27.16
CA LEU A 360 9.40 1.79 -25.75
C LEU A 360 9.34 3.30 -25.50
N VAL A 361 9.99 4.11 -26.34
CA VAL A 361 10.01 5.58 -26.15
C VAL A 361 8.65 6.26 -26.38
N LYS A 362 7.65 5.57 -26.93
CA LYS A 362 6.26 6.05 -27.03
C LYS A 362 5.54 6.12 -25.68
N TYR A 363 6.04 5.42 -24.66
CA TYR A 363 5.47 5.42 -23.32
C TYR A 363 6.24 6.32 -22.35
N LEU A 364 7.34 6.93 -22.79
CA LEU A 364 8.17 7.77 -21.95
C LEU A 364 7.64 9.20 -21.92
N ASP A 365 7.67 9.80 -20.74
CA ASP A 365 7.42 11.24 -20.62
C ASP A 365 8.68 12.07 -20.91
N TYR A 366 8.54 13.40 -20.96
CA TYR A 366 9.68 14.28 -21.26
C TYR A 366 10.85 14.13 -20.26
N VAL A 367 10.56 13.83 -19.00
CA VAL A 367 11.59 13.67 -17.97
C VAL A 367 12.35 12.37 -18.18
N ASP A 368 11.64 11.29 -18.50
CA ASP A 368 12.24 10.02 -18.88
C ASP A 368 13.06 10.13 -20.16
N ILE A 369 12.61 10.89 -21.15
CA ILE A 369 13.36 11.17 -22.38
C ILE A 369 14.68 11.88 -22.05
N ILE A 370 14.68 12.87 -21.15
CA ILE A 370 15.90 13.54 -20.71
C ILE A 370 16.82 12.58 -19.94
N HIS A 371 16.28 11.75 -19.05
CA HIS A 371 17.06 10.74 -18.34
C HIS A 371 17.71 9.75 -19.32
N LEU A 372 16.95 9.29 -20.32
CA LEU A 372 17.45 8.40 -21.37
C LEU A 372 18.62 9.03 -22.14
N LYS A 373 18.54 10.33 -22.48
CA LYS A 373 19.67 11.05 -23.11
C LYS A 373 20.91 11.14 -22.23
N LYS A 374 20.78 11.06 -20.91
CA LYS A 374 21.92 11.12 -19.97
C LYS A 374 22.63 9.78 -19.79
N THR A 375 22.00 8.67 -20.18
CA THR A 375 22.55 7.31 -19.98
C THR A 375 23.78 6.98 -20.84
N CYS A 376 23.66 6.98 -22.17
CA CYS A 376 24.76 6.65 -23.09
C CYS A 376 24.69 7.42 -24.42
N ARG A 377 25.78 7.36 -25.21
CA ARG A 377 25.89 8.07 -26.50
C ARG A 377 24.89 7.54 -27.54
N ASP A 378 24.68 6.23 -27.60
CA ASP A 378 23.81 5.61 -28.60
C ASP A 378 22.33 5.93 -28.36
N LEU A 379 21.88 5.91 -27.10
CA LEU A 379 20.52 6.28 -26.74
C LEU A 379 20.29 7.79 -26.90
N ARG A 380 21.30 8.61 -26.58
CA ARG A 380 21.25 10.04 -26.88
C ARG A 380 21.10 10.29 -28.37
N TYR A 381 21.92 9.63 -29.20
CA TYR A 381 21.84 9.72 -30.66
C TYR A 381 20.47 9.26 -31.17
N PHE A 382 19.96 8.13 -30.67
CA PHE A 382 18.63 7.63 -31.01
C PHE A 382 17.52 8.64 -30.68
N VAL A 383 17.51 9.20 -29.46
CA VAL A 383 16.52 10.20 -29.05
C VAL A 383 16.63 11.48 -29.89
N ASP A 384 17.84 11.91 -30.20
CA ASP A 384 18.09 13.11 -31.01
C ASP A 384 17.63 12.94 -32.47
N GLN A 385 17.74 11.72 -33.02
CA GLN A 385 17.24 11.39 -34.37
C GLN A 385 15.72 11.23 -34.39
N GLU A 386 15.17 10.40 -33.50
CA GLU A 386 13.75 9.99 -33.54
C GLU A 386 12.79 11.00 -32.91
N LYS A 387 13.30 11.85 -32.01
CA LYS A 387 12.55 12.91 -31.30
C LYS A 387 11.23 12.37 -30.73
N PRO A 388 11.27 11.41 -29.77
CA PRO A 388 10.07 10.85 -29.15
C PRO A 388 9.16 11.94 -28.56
N ASN A 389 7.86 11.67 -28.50
CA ASN A 389 6.89 12.66 -28.07
C ASN A 389 7.05 13.00 -26.58
N ALA A 390 7.00 14.27 -26.20
CA ALA A 390 7.12 14.71 -24.80
C ALA A 390 5.88 14.40 -23.95
N HIS A 391 4.74 14.10 -24.57
CA HIS A 391 3.46 13.80 -23.90
C HIS A 391 3.02 14.86 -22.88
N THR A 392 3.45 16.12 -23.07
CA THR A 392 3.05 17.22 -22.19
C THR A 392 1.56 17.51 -22.41
N LYS A 393 0.80 17.54 -21.32
CA LYS A 393 -0.63 17.87 -21.30
C LYS A 393 -0.86 19.36 -21.16
N SER A 394 -0.07 20.03 -20.33
CA SER A 394 -0.20 21.47 -20.14
C SER A 394 1.09 22.17 -19.74
N ILE A 395 1.17 23.46 -20.09
CA ILE A 395 2.30 24.35 -19.82
C ILE A 395 1.77 25.64 -19.19
N LEU A 396 2.43 26.11 -18.13
CA LEU A 396 2.28 27.45 -17.55
C LEU A 396 3.63 28.15 -17.62
N LEU A 397 3.65 29.33 -18.24
CA LEU A 397 4.82 30.19 -18.35
C LEU A 397 4.50 31.57 -17.76
N THR A 398 5.28 31.98 -16.76
CA THR A 398 5.12 33.25 -16.06
C THR A 398 6.44 33.99 -16.00
N HIS A 399 6.43 35.28 -16.28
CA HIS A 399 7.60 36.15 -16.11
C HIS A 399 7.25 37.31 -15.19
N ASP A 400 7.96 37.41 -14.06
CA ASP A 400 7.81 38.49 -13.09
C ASP A 400 9.19 39.02 -12.71
N LYS A 401 9.46 40.27 -13.09
CA LYS A 401 10.73 40.99 -12.87
C LYS A 401 11.95 40.24 -13.41
N ASP A 402 12.72 39.65 -12.50
CA ASP A 402 13.98 38.96 -12.75
C ASP A 402 13.81 37.43 -12.67
N ILE A 403 12.57 36.94 -12.67
CA ILE A 403 12.25 35.53 -12.46
C ILE A 403 11.31 35.01 -13.56
N ILE A 404 11.70 33.90 -14.19
CA ILE A 404 10.83 33.12 -15.09
C ILE A 404 10.44 31.80 -14.43
N TYR A 405 9.15 31.52 -14.40
CA TYR A 405 8.60 30.23 -13.99
C TYR A 405 8.08 29.47 -15.20
N LEU A 406 8.66 28.30 -15.46
CA LEU A 406 8.17 27.33 -16.44
C LEU A 406 7.68 26.09 -15.71
N ARG A 407 6.39 25.81 -15.80
CA ARG A 407 5.76 24.62 -15.23
C ARG A 407 5.09 23.82 -16.33
N PHE A 408 5.31 22.52 -16.35
CA PHE A 408 4.62 21.63 -17.30
C PHE A 408 4.24 20.30 -16.66
N ASN A 409 3.19 19.68 -17.20
CA ASN A 409 2.61 18.43 -16.69
C ASN A 409 2.64 17.36 -17.80
N THR A 410 3.18 16.18 -17.50
CA THR A 410 3.27 15.04 -18.43
C THR A 410 2.21 13.96 -18.20
N GLY A 411 1.29 14.17 -17.25
CA GLY A 411 0.20 13.26 -16.88
C GLY A 411 0.30 12.82 -15.44
N GLU A 412 1.36 12.07 -15.13
CA GLU A 412 1.63 11.54 -13.77
C GLU A 412 2.53 12.48 -12.97
N ASN A 413 3.35 13.29 -13.66
CA ASN A 413 4.33 14.16 -13.04
C ASN A 413 4.12 15.65 -13.38
N THR A 414 4.55 16.51 -12.46
CA THR A 414 4.65 17.97 -12.68
C THR A 414 6.10 18.40 -12.50
N VAL A 415 6.65 19.08 -13.50
CA VAL A 415 7.98 19.71 -13.45
C VAL A 415 7.81 21.21 -13.23
N ARG A 416 8.58 21.79 -12.32
CA ARG A 416 8.70 23.25 -12.17
C ARG A 416 10.15 23.68 -12.31
N LEU A 417 10.39 24.63 -13.20
CA LEU A 417 11.68 25.25 -13.43
C LEU A 417 11.56 26.74 -13.13
N THR A 418 12.40 27.24 -12.24
CA THR A 418 12.46 28.65 -11.85
C THR A 418 13.83 29.19 -12.21
N TYR A 419 13.87 30.15 -13.13
CA TYR A 419 15.07 30.83 -13.60
C TYR A 419 15.11 32.21 -12.95
N CYS A 420 16.08 32.48 -12.08
CA CYS A 420 16.26 33.79 -11.45
C CYS A 420 17.53 34.47 -11.97
N ASN A 421 17.43 35.74 -12.34
CA ASN A 421 18.57 36.58 -12.67
C ASN A 421 19.50 36.77 -11.45
N THR A 422 20.80 36.89 -11.68
CA THR A 422 21.82 37.14 -10.64
C THR A 422 22.87 38.14 -11.16
N GLU A 423 23.64 38.76 -10.27
CA GLU A 423 24.64 39.79 -10.63
C GLU A 423 25.63 39.38 -11.74
N ASN A 424 25.88 38.07 -11.92
CA ASN A 424 26.83 37.57 -12.93
C ASN A 424 26.30 36.32 -13.65
N GLY A 425 25.00 36.22 -13.91
CA GLY A 425 24.40 35.08 -14.63
C GLY A 425 22.99 34.74 -14.14
N TYR A 426 22.68 33.46 -13.94
CA TYR A 426 21.36 33.03 -13.44
C TYR A 426 21.42 31.85 -12.47
N SER A 427 20.40 31.71 -11.63
CA SER A 427 20.14 30.48 -10.88
C SER A 427 18.93 29.74 -11.46
N LEU A 428 19.03 28.42 -11.54
CA LEU A 428 17.96 27.51 -11.96
C LEU A 428 17.60 26.62 -10.79
N ARG A 429 16.35 26.70 -10.35
CA ARG A 429 15.75 25.76 -9.40
C ARG A 429 14.81 24.82 -10.15
N ALA A 430 15.04 23.53 -10.03
CA ALA A 430 14.23 22.49 -10.65
C ALA A 430 13.56 21.63 -9.56
N GLU A 431 12.23 21.60 -9.57
CA GLU A 431 11.41 20.77 -8.68
C GLU A 431 10.70 19.67 -9.49
N PHE A 432 10.91 18.42 -9.10
CA PHE A 432 10.26 17.24 -9.70
C PHE A 432 10.26 16.06 -8.70
N SER A 433 9.13 15.36 -8.57
CA SER A 433 8.97 14.15 -7.73
C SER A 433 9.54 14.27 -6.30
N GLY A 434 9.29 15.40 -5.63
CA GLY A 434 9.77 15.66 -4.26
C GLY A 434 11.25 16.03 -4.15
N THR A 435 11.99 16.06 -5.27
CA THR A 435 13.38 16.53 -5.32
C THR A 435 13.43 18.01 -5.71
N ASP A 436 14.32 18.76 -5.05
CA ASP A 436 14.62 20.16 -5.32
C ASP A 436 16.11 20.31 -5.57
N LYS A 437 16.49 20.76 -6.77
CA LYS A 437 17.89 20.99 -7.14
C LYS A 437 18.05 22.42 -7.62
N THR A 438 19.02 23.13 -7.03
CA THR A 438 19.40 24.48 -7.45
C THR A 438 20.80 24.48 -8.05
N ARG A 439 20.97 25.13 -9.20
CA ARG A 439 22.25 25.36 -9.86
C ARG A 439 22.43 26.85 -10.15
N VAL A 440 23.65 27.35 -10.03
CA VAL A 440 24.02 28.72 -10.46
C VAL A 440 24.95 28.64 -11.67
N THR A 441 24.67 29.42 -12.71
CA THR A 441 25.45 29.51 -13.95
C THR A 441 25.93 30.93 -14.16
N LYS A 442 27.25 31.11 -14.35
CA LYS A 442 27.86 32.44 -14.54
C LYS A 442 27.93 32.84 -16.01
N GLY A 443 27.79 34.12 -16.32
CA GLY A 443 28.00 34.72 -17.64
C GLY A 443 26.92 34.39 -18.70
N ALA A 444 25.79 33.79 -18.30
CA ALA A 444 24.69 33.44 -19.20
C ALA A 444 23.40 34.16 -18.79
N ASN A 445 22.62 34.60 -19.78
CA ASN A 445 21.34 35.29 -19.57
C ASN A 445 20.23 34.27 -19.25
N TYR A 446 19.40 34.57 -18.25
CA TYR A 446 18.34 33.68 -17.76
C TYR A 446 17.20 33.47 -18.76
N ILE A 447 16.90 34.47 -19.60
CA ILE A 447 15.91 34.39 -20.69
C ILE A 447 16.41 33.43 -21.76
N ASP A 448 17.68 33.53 -22.16
CA ASP A 448 18.27 32.62 -23.15
C ASP A 448 18.29 31.18 -22.66
N ALA A 449 18.63 30.97 -21.38
CA ALA A 449 18.61 29.65 -20.77
C ALA A 449 17.19 29.04 -20.78
N MET A 450 16.17 29.82 -20.39
CA MET A 450 14.79 29.36 -20.39
C MET A 450 14.30 29.06 -21.82
N CYS A 451 14.55 29.97 -22.77
CA CYS A 451 14.18 29.76 -24.17
C CYS A 451 14.83 28.51 -24.77
N HIS A 452 16.09 28.21 -24.42
CA HIS A 452 16.75 26.98 -24.84
C HIS A 452 16.04 25.73 -24.31
N ASP A 453 15.74 25.69 -23.01
CA ASP A 453 15.07 24.55 -22.38
C ASP A 453 13.63 24.37 -22.89
N PHE A 454 12.90 25.48 -23.07
CA PHE A 454 11.59 25.50 -23.69
C PHE A 454 11.65 24.99 -25.15
N GLN A 455 12.65 25.39 -25.92
CA GLN A 455 12.85 24.89 -27.28
C GLN A 455 13.09 23.37 -27.29
N MET A 456 13.89 22.85 -26.36
CA MET A 456 14.12 21.40 -26.24
C MET A 456 12.81 20.66 -25.95
N LEU A 457 11.99 21.18 -25.04
CA LEU A 457 10.67 20.61 -24.73
C LEU A 457 9.78 20.59 -25.99
N MET A 458 9.68 21.72 -26.67
CA MET A 458 8.81 21.87 -27.84
C MET A 458 9.27 21.06 -29.07
N ARG A 459 10.55 20.70 -29.17
CA ARG A 459 11.05 19.77 -30.20
C ARG A 459 10.48 18.37 -30.04
N HIS A 460 10.25 17.95 -28.80
CA HIS A 460 9.67 16.66 -28.47
C HIS A 460 8.14 16.71 -28.40
N GLN A 461 7.49 17.86 -28.21
CA GLN A 461 6.02 17.92 -28.16
C GLN A 461 5.36 17.76 -29.55
N LYS A 462 4.90 16.53 -29.86
CA LYS A 462 4.18 16.16 -31.10
C LYS A 462 2.65 16.07 -30.89
N SER A 463 2.20 15.70 -29.69
CA SER A 463 0.78 15.59 -29.34
C SER A 463 0.11 16.94 -29.07
N VAL A 464 -1.21 16.99 -29.23
CA VAL A 464 -2.04 18.15 -28.87
C VAL A 464 -2.09 18.30 -27.35
N MET A 465 -1.72 19.47 -26.83
CA MET A 465 -1.82 19.82 -25.42
C MET A 465 -3.26 20.18 -25.04
N ASP A 466 -3.66 19.93 -23.80
CA ASP A 466 -4.96 20.33 -23.28
C ASP A 466 -5.01 21.83 -23.00
N ALA A 467 -3.93 22.39 -22.42
CA ALA A 467 -3.91 23.81 -22.03
C ALA A 467 -2.51 24.45 -22.12
N PHE A 468 -2.49 25.73 -22.48
CA PHE A 468 -1.29 26.58 -22.46
C PHE A 468 -1.61 27.91 -21.78
N TRP A 469 -0.97 28.17 -20.64
CA TRP A 469 -1.15 29.37 -19.82
C TRP A 469 0.07 30.27 -19.92
N VAL A 470 -0.19 31.54 -20.15
CA VAL A 470 0.81 32.60 -20.22
C VAL A 470 0.41 33.70 -19.24
N VAL A 471 1.35 34.08 -18.38
CA VAL A 471 1.22 35.26 -17.51
C VAL A 471 2.37 36.21 -17.82
N TYR A 472 2.03 37.34 -18.40
CA TYR A 472 2.93 38.37 -18.89
C TYR A 472 3.00 39.51 -17.88
N GLY A 473 4.14 39.65 -17.20
CA GLY A 473 4.44 40.78 -16.32
C GLY A 473 5.18 41.92 -17.03
N GLU A 474 5.51 42.97 -16.29
CA GLU A 474 6.36 44.08 -16.75
C GLU A 474 7.71 43.56 -17.31
N ASN A 475 8.24 44.21 -18.35
CA ASN A 475 9.54 43.88 -18.98
C ASN A 475 9.65 42.48 -19.64
N SER A 476 8.54 41.84 -20.02
CA SER A 476 8.57 40.51 -20.65
C SER A 476 8.81 40.51 -22.16
N GLU A 477 8.92 41.68 -22.82
CA GLU A 477 8.92 41.81 -24.29
C GLU A 477 10.00 40.96 -24.97
N GLU A 478 11.21 41.00 -24.43
CA GLU A 478 12.35 40.21 -24.94
C GLU A 478 12.06 38.72 -24.89
N LEU A 479 11.51 38.23 -23.77
CA LEU A 479 11.22 36.82 -23.59
C LEU A 479 10.21 36.32 -24.62
N TRP A 480 9.13 37.07 -24.82
CA TRP A 480 8.07 36.66 -25.75
C TRP A 480 8.48 36.79 -27.20
N GLN A 481 9.31 37.79 -27.54
CA GLN A 481 9.91 37.86 -28.86
C GLN A 481 10.79 36.63 -29.11
N LYS A 482 11.64 36.25 -28.16
CA LYS A 482 12.45 35.04 -28.28
C LYS A 482 11.63 33.76 -28.37
N ILE A 483 10.52 33.62 -27.63
CA ILE A 483 9.62 32.46 -27.76
C ILE A 483 9.01 32.39 -29.15
N ARG A 484 8.59 33.54 -29.71
CA ARG A 484 8.10 33.62 -31.09
C ARG A 484 9.19 33.23 -32.09
N ASP A 485 10.40 33.77 -31.93
CA ASP A 485 11.54 33.50 -32.82
C ASP A 485 12.06 32.05 -32.70
N THR A 486 11.86 31.42 -31.53
CA THR A 486 12.20 30.02 -31.25
C THR A 486 11.31 29.04 -32.00
N MET A 487 10.13 29.48 -32.48
CA MET A 487 9.31 28.69 -33.38
C MET A 487 10.00 28.59 -34.74
N GLU A 488 10.30 27.35 -35.17
CA GLU A 488 10.70 27.09 -36.55
C GLU A 488 9.62 27.69 -37.47
N ILE A 489 10.03 28.50 -38.46
CA ILE A 489 9.12 29.14 -39.42
C ILE A 489 8.14 28.09 -39.95
N GLY A 490 6.86 28.18 -39.54
CA GLY A 490 5.77 27.28 -39.97
C GLY A 490 5.28 26.25 -38.95
N LYS A 491 5.84 26.13 -37.73
CA LYS A 491 5.37 25.17 -36.71
C LYS A 491 4.52 25.86 -35.62
N LEU A 492 3.22 25.58 -35.61
CA LEU A 492 2.25 26.14 -34.66
C LEU A 492 2.11 25.28 -33.39
N PHE A 493 1.78 25.90 -32.26
CA PHE A 493 1.45 25.21 -31.02
C PHE A 493 0.11 24.48 -31.14
N ARG A 494 0.15 23.16 -30.97
CA ARG A 494 -1.05 22.31 -31.00
C ARG A 494 -1.65 22.24 -29.60
N VAL A 495 -2.68 23.03 -29.33
CA VAL A 495 -3.33 23.13 -28.02
C VAL A 495 -4.85 23.23 -28.17
N LYS A 496 -5.60 22.71 -27.20
CA LYS A 496 -7.07 22.85 -27.13
C LYS A 496 -7.50 24.16 -26.50
N SER A 497 -6.85 24.60 -25.42
CA SER A 497 -7.19 25.82 -24.69
C SER A 497 -5.97 26.70 -24.48
N VAL A 498 -6.07 27.99 -24.79
CA VAL A 498 -5.05 28.99 -24.44
C VAL A 498 -5.61 30.00 -23.45
N SER A 499 -4.82 30.35 -22.44
CA SER A 499 -5.14 31.44 -21.52
C SER A 499 -3.94 32.38 -21.41
N MET A 500 -4.16 33.65 -21.68
CA MET A 500 -3.13 34.68 -21.66
C MET A 500 -3.55 35.80 -20.72
N GLU A 501 -2.68 36.14 -19.79
CA GLU A 501 -2.85 37.24 -18.85
C GLU A 501 -1.74 38.27 -19.10
N THR A 502 -2.08 39.53 -19.33
CA THR A 502 -1.09 40.58 -19.61
C THR A 502 -1.57 41.97 -19.23
N ILE A 503 -0.61 42.89 -19.09
CA ILE A 503 -0.84 44.33 -19.11
C ILE A 503 -0.56 44.98 -20.49
N ASN A 504 0.06 44.26 -21.44
CA ASN A 504 0.40 44.73 -22.79
C ASN A 504 -0.43 43.99 -23.86
N ILE A 505 -1.55 44.60 -24.24
CA ILE A 505 -2.56 44.02 -25.13
C ILE A 505 -2.04 43.74 -26.56
N PRO A 506 -1.36 44.66 -27.26
CA PRO A 506 -0.83 44.37 -28.61
C PRO A 506 0.08 43.14 -28.68
N VAL A 507 0.92 42.93 -27.66
CA VAL A 507 1.82 41.78 -27.62
C VAL A 507 1.06 40.46 -27.43
N LEU A 508 -0.01 40.45 -26.63
CA LEU A 508 -0.86 39.28 -26.45
C LEU A 508 -1.58 38.89 -27.75
N LEU A 509 -2.13 39.85 -28.47
CA LEU A 509 -2.82 39.59 -29.74
C LEU A 509 -1.87 39.04 -30.82
N SER A 510 -0.61 39.48 -30.82
CA SER A 510 0.42 38.93 -31.71
C SER A 510 0.76 37.45 -31.46
N PHE A 511 0.36 36.88 -30.31
CA PHE A 511 0.66 35.51 -29.94
C PHE A 511 -0.44 34.52 -30.36
N VAL A 512 -1.69 34.98 -30.57
CA VAL A 512 -2.79 34.12 -31.03
C VAL A 512 -2.47 33.39 -32.34
N PRO A 513 -1.84 34.02 -33.35
CA PRO A 513 -1.41 33.33 -34.57
C PRO A 513 -0.40 32.19 -34.36
N CYS A 514 0.23 32.07 -33.18
CA CYS A 514 1.20 31.01 -32.90
C CYS A 514 0.53 29.64 -32.64
N PHE A 515 -0.80 29.57 -32.53
CA PHE A 515 -1.53 28.33 -32.24
C PHE A 515 -2.17 27.70 -33.49
N GLU A 516 -2.23 26.37 -33.52
CA GLU A 516 -2.84 25.61 -34.62
C GLU A 516 -4.36 25.80 -34.62
N PRO A 517 -4.97 26.36 -35.70
CA PRO A 517 -6.39 26.73 -35.71
C PRO A 517 -7.34 25.55 -35.57
N ILE A 518 -6.92 24.36 -36.02
CA ILE A 518 -7.75 23.15 -36.03
C ILE A 518 -7.87 22.57 -34.61
N THR A 519 -6.79 22.67 -33.82
CA THR A 519 -6.78 22.12 -32.47
C THR A 519 -7.34 23.09 -31.43
N LEU A 520 -7.24 24.40 -31.69
CA LEU A 520 -7.61 25.44 -30.75
C LEU A 520 -9.13 25.57 -30.63
N GLN A 521 -9.66 25.26 -29.44
CA GLN A 521 -11.10 25.29 -29.15
C GLN A 521 -11.48 26.48 -28.27
N SER A 522 -10.60 26.91 -27.36
CA SER A 522 -10.92 27.94 -26.38
C SER A 522 -9.80 28.97 -26.25
N ILE A 523 -10.18 30.25 -26.16
CA ILE A 523 -9.27 31.38 -25.98
C ILE A 523 -9.69 32.15 -24.72
N ARG A 524 -8.78 32.33 -23.76
CA ARG A 524 -8.97 33.16 -22.58
C ARG A 524 -7.95 34.29 -22.55
N ILE A 525 -8.43 35.52 -22.32
CA ILE A 525 -7.64 36.74 -22.29
C ILE A 525 -7.95 37.46 -20.97
N VAL A 526 -6.93 37.85 -20.23
CA VAL A 526 -7.04 38.58 -18.97
C VAL A 526 -6.10 39.77 -19.00
N GLY A 527 -6.54 40.93 -18.53
CA GLY A 527 -5.69 42.11 -18.46
C GLY A 527 -6.46 43.35 -18.04
N PRO A 528 -5.80 44.47 -17.74
CA PRO A 528 -6.46 45.75 -17.48
C PRO A 528 -6.58 46.59 -18.76
N GLY A 529 -7.65 47.39 -18.84
CA GLY A 529 -7.77 48.49 -19.81
C GLY A 529 -8.76 48.24 -20.95
N THR A 530 -8.58 48.91 -22.08
CA THR A 530 -9.41 48.75 -23.28
C THR A 530 -8.64 47.93 -24.31
N ILE A 531 -9.26 46.89 -24.85
CA ILE A 531 -8.69 46.04 -25.90
C ILE A 531 -9.35 46.40 -27.23
N ASP A 532 -8.52 46.75 -28.21
CA ASP A 532 -8.89 46.66 -29.62
C ASP A 532 -8.56 45.26 -30.15
N ILE A 533 -9.60 44.46 -30.41
CA ILE A 533 -9.45 43.10 -30.93
C ILE A 533 -9.43 43.03 -32.46
N THR A 534 -9.56 44.15 -33.18
CA THR A 534 -9.64 44.16 -34.65
C THR A 534 -8.47 43.42 -35.30
N GLY A 535 -7.27 43.52 -34.71
CA GLY A 535 -6.07 42.82 -35.18
C GLY A 535 -6.10 41.29 -35.05
N VAL A 536 -7.00 40.70 -34.25
CA VAL A 536 -7.10 39.25 -34.04
C VAL A 536 -8.41 38.64 -34.54
N THR A 537 -9.49 39.43 -34.66
CA THR A 537 -10.80 38.95 -35.10
C THR A 537 -10.78 38.38 -36.51
N ASP A 538 -9.83 38.81 -37.34
CA ASP A 538 -9.62 38.26 -38.66
C ASP A 538 -8.81 36.97 -38.72
N SER A 539 -8.11 36.62 -37.64
CA SER A 539 -7.32 35.40 -37.56
C SER A 539 -8.19 34.15 -37.69
N ILE A 540 -7.65 33.14 -38.38
CA ILE A 540 -8.32 31.85 -38.53
C ILE A 540 -8.48 31.14 -37.17
N GLN A 541 -7.57 31.39 -36.22
CA GLN A 541 -7.64 30.90 -34.84
C GLN A 541 -8.87 31.44 -34.10
N TRP A 542 -9.12 32.74 -34.19
CA TRP A 542 -10.29 33.38 -33.58
C TRP A 542 -11.60 32.88 -34.20
N LYS A 543 -11.63 32.76 -35.53
CA LYS A 543 -12.81 32.32 -36.30
C LYS A 543 -13.17 30.85 -36.07
N ASN A 544 -12.18 29.98 -35.83
CA ASN A 544 -12.40 28.55 -35.62
C ASN A 544 -12.61 28.16 -34.15
N ALA A 545 -12.20 29.00 -33.20
CA ALA A 545 -12.39 28.70 -31.79
C ALA A 545 -13.88 28.64 -31.43
N LYS A 546 -14.24 27.74 -30.52
CA LYS A 546 -15.62 27.48 -30.07
C LYS A 546 -16.00 28.31 -28.86
N SER A 547 -15.03 28.73 -28.05
CA SER A 547 -15.28 29.56 -26.89
C SER A 547 -14.24 30.65 -26.70
N VAL A 548 -14.69 31.79 -26.18
CA VAL A 548 -13.82 32.91 -25.85
C VAL A 548 -14.18 33.56 -24.51
N THR A 549 -13.18 33.91 -23.73
CA THR A 549 -13.39 34.60 -22.46
C THR A 549 -12.40 35.75 -22.33
N VAL A 550 -12.90 36.96 -22.16
CA VAL A 550 -12.10 38.18 -22.00
C VAL A 550 -12.45 38.83 -20.66
N TYR A 551 -11.49 38.87 -19.73
CA TYR A 551 -11.67 39.41 -18.38
C TYR A 551 -10.80 40.65 -18.13
N GLY A 552 -11.31 41.58 -17.34
CA GLY A 552 -10.60 42.79 -16.89
C GLY A 552 -10.46 43.89 -17.95
N ASN A 553 -10.95 43.64 -19.16
CA ASN A 553 -10.80 44.50 -20.32
C ASN A 553 -12.15 44.91 -20.91
N THR A 554 -12.23 46.13 -21.41
CA THR A 554 -13.38 46.62 -22.19
C THR A 554 -13.06 46.54 -23.69
N ILE A 555 -13.98 46.01 -24.49
CA ILE A 555 -13.81 45.84 -25.93
C ILE A 555 -14.73 46.80 -26.70
N GLN A 556 -14.21 47.53 -27.67
CA GLN A 556 -14.97 48.55 -28.40
C GLN A 556 -15.70 48.01 -29.64
N ASN A 557 -17.01 48.25 -29.77
CA ASN A 557 -17.82 48.13 -31.00
C ASN A 557 -17.63 46.85 -31.86
N VAL A 558 -17.87 45.68 -31.29
CA VAL A 558 -17.51 44.39 -31.93
C VAL A 558 -18.45 43.21 -31.66
N VAL A 559 -19.70 43.46 -31.23
CA VAL A 559 -20.67 42.40 -30.88
C VAL A 559 -20.70 41.25 -31.90
N GLN A 560 -20.64 41.57 -33.20
CA GLN A 560 -20.67 40.60 -34.29
C GLN A 560 -19.52 39.59 -34.27
N ASN A 561 -18.35 39.99 -33.77
CA ASN A 561 -17.13 39.18 -33.72
C ASN A 561 -17.17 38.09 -32.62
N PHE A 562 -18.26 38.04 -31.84
CA PHE A 562 -18.49 37.06 -30.78
C PHE A 562 -19.64 36.10 -31.08
N LEU A 563 -20.49 36.41 -32.07
CA LEU A 563 -21.74 35.66 -32.30
C LEU A 563 -21.53 34.27 -32.91
N HIS A 564 -20.32 33.97 -33.42
CA HIS A 564 -19.97 32.64 -33.92
C HIS A 564 -19.55 31.66 -32.81
N PHE A 565 -19.24 32.13 -31.60
CA PHE A 565 -18.83 31.26 -30.50
C PHE A 565 -20.01 30.52 -29.87
N ASN A 566 -19.76 29.30 -29.41
CA ASN A 566 -20.72 28.49 -28.65
C ASN A 566 -20.84 29.01 -27.22
N VAL A 567 -19.71 29.46 -26.65
CA VAL A 567 -19.63 30.04 -25.31
C VAL A 567 -18.79 31.31 -25.33
N PHE A 568 -19.29 32.43 -24.81
CA PHE A 568 -18.46 33.63 -24.67
C PHE A 568 -18.72 34.43 -23.40
N THR A 569 -17.69 35.12 -22.90
CA THR A 569 -17.79 36.10 -21.80
C THR A 569 -16.86 37.27 -22.10
N CYS A 570 -17.37 38.51 -22.12
CA CYS A 570 -16.54 39.70 -22.30
C CYS A 570 -17.21 40.96 -21.78
N SER A 571 -16.42 42.03 -21.59
CA SER A 571 -16.96 43.36 -21.31
C SER A 571 -16.85 44.25 -22.57
N ILE A 572 -17.91 44.95 -22.95
CA ILE A 572 -17.99 45.80 -24.14
C ILE A 572 -18.38 47.24 -23.80
N ASP A 573 -17.86 48.20 -24.58
CA ASP A 573 -18.30 49.58 -24.52
C ASP A 573 -19.26 49.89 -25.67
N GLY A 574 -20.29 50.71 -25.42
CA GLY A 574 -21.18 51.24 -26.45
C GLY A 574 -22.18 50.26 -27.03
N LEU A 575 -22.76 49.35 -26.22
CA LEU A 575 -23.82 48.45 -26.68
C LEU A 575 -25.06 49.24 -27.12
N THR A 576 -25.48 49.07 -28.39
CA THR A 576 -26.64 49.76 -28.99
C THR A 576 -27.89 48.88 -29.09
N LYS A 577 -29.04 49.51 -29.31
CA LYS A 577 -30.32 48.79 -29.55
C LYS A 577 -30.24 47.81 -30.73
N ASP A 578 -29.60 48.22 -31.81
CA ASP A 578 -29.45 47.38 -33.01
C ASP A 578 -28.56 46.16 -32.73
N ASP A 579 -27.51 46.31 -31.92
CA ASP A 579 -26.66 45.20 -31.50
C ASP A 579 -27.46 44.17 -30.68
N VAL A 580 -28.31 44.62 -29.77
CA VAL A 580 -29.18 43.76 -28.95
C VAL A 580 -30.16 42.96 -29.81
N VAL A 581 -30.77 43.60 -30.82
CA VAL A 581 -31.64 42.91 -31.79
C VAL A 581 -30.84 41.88 -32.60
N LYS A 582 -29.63 42.25 -33.03
CA LYS A 582 -28.75 41.37 -33.81
C LYS A 582 -28.25 40.16 -33.02
N ILE A 583 -27.86 40.34 -31.75
CA ILE A 583 -27.51 39.27 -30.81
C ILE A 583 -28.68 38.29 -30.71
N LYS A 584 -29.88 38.82 -30.41
CA LYS A 584 -31.10 38.04 -30.28
C LYS A 584 -31.36 37.21 -31.54
N ASP A 585 -31.38 37.83 -32.71
CA ASP A 585 -31.75 37.15 -33.95
C ASP A 585 -30.70 36.16 -34.45
N THR A 586 -29.42 36.44 -34.20
CA THR A 586 -28.31 35.58 -34.63
C THR A 586 -28.19 34.35 -33.73
N LEU A 587 -28.17 34.54 -32.40
CA LEU A 587 -27.95 33.45 -31.45
C LEU A 587 -29.17 32.53 -31.32
N LEU A 588 -30.40 33.03 -31.49
CA LEU A 588 -31.61 32.19 -31.54
C LEU A 588 -31.65 31.25 -32.73
N ARG A 589 -30.96 31.58 -33.82
CA ARG A 589 -30.86 30.76 -35.03
C ARG A 589 -29.65 29.82 -35.01
N SER A 590 -28.69 30.03 -34.11
CA SER A 590 -27.49 29.20 -34.01
C SER A 590 -27.78 27.87 -33.28
N PRO A 591 -27.59 26.71 -33.94
CA PRO A 591 -27.77 25.41 -33.31
C PRO A 591 -26.56 25.00 -32.44
N GLU A 592 -25.45 25.74 -32.47
CA GLU A 592 -24.24 25.43 -31.70
C GLU A 592 -24.06 26.34 -30.49
N PHE A 593 -24.81 27.45 -30.41
CA PHE A 593 -24.79 28.36 -29.27
C PHE A 593 -25.30 27.70 -27.97
N ILE A 594 -24.55 27.89 -26.89
CA ILE A 594 -24.82 27.37 -25.54
C ILE A 594 -25.11 28.51 -24.57
N SER A 595 -24.15 29.43 -24.37
CA SER A 595 -24.26 30.54 -23.42
C SER A 595 -23.36 31.74 -23.75
N GLY A 596 -23.76 32.96 -23.43
CA GLY A 596 -22.99 34.17 -23.69
C GLY A 596 -23.20 35.23 -22.62
N ILE A 597 -22.15 35.96 -22.24
CA ILE A 597 -22.21 37.07 -21.28
C ILE A 597 -21.53 38.30 -21.87
N PHE A 598 -22.26 39.42 -21.91
CA PHE A 598 -21.68 40.74 -22.14
C PHE A 598 -21.85 41.61 -20.89
N ASP A 599 -20.76 42.03 -20.27
CA ASP A 599 -20.79 43.17 -19.36
C ASP A 599 -20.70 44.44 -20.21
N PHE A 600 -21.55 45.45 -20.00
CA PHE A 600 -21.55 46.62 -20.88
C PHE A 600 -21.73 47.94 -20.15
N ILE A 601 -21.18 48.97 -20.77
CA ILE A 601 -21.51 50.38 -20.52
C ILE A 601 -22.20 50.89 -21.78
N SER A 602 -23.36 51.55 -21.65
CA SER A 602 -24.12 52.07 -22.79
C SER A 602 -24.31 53.58 -22.70
N SER A 603 -24.29 54.24 -23.86
CA SER A 603 -24.71 55.64 -24.01
C SER A 603 -26.23 55.80 -24.10
N GLU A 604 -26.96 54.73 -24.45
CA GLU A 604 -28.42 54.72 -24.54
C GLU A 604 -29.06 54.48 -23.17
N SER A 605 -30.31 54.91 -22.99
CA SER A 605 -31.04 54.56 -21.78
C SER A 605 -31.21 53.05 -21.74
N ILE A 606 -30.98 52.46 -20.57
CA ILE A 606 -31.18 51.03 -20.34
C ILE A 606 -32.57 50.67 -20.89
N GLU A 607 -33.65 51.28 -20.42
CA GLU A 607 -35.05 51.01 -20.84
C GLU A 607 -35.27 50.96 -22.37
N ASP A 608 -34.60 51.81 -23.17
CA ASP A 608 -34.71 51.82 -24.62
C ASP A 608 -34.09 50.58 -25.30
N LEU A 609 -32.97 50.05 -24.77
CA LEU A 609 -32.32 48.82 -25.24
C LEU A 609 -33.24 47.59 -25.10
N PHE A 610 -34.05 47.53 -24.03
CA PHE A 610 -34.88 46.36 -23.68
C PHE A 610 -36.25 46.36 -24.35
N SER A 611 -36.72 47.51 -24.84
CA SER A 611 -37.96 47.59 -25.63
C SER A 611 -37.94 46.63 -26.85
N SER A 612 -36.75 46.29 -27.34
CA SER A 612 -36.45 45.40 -28.46
C SER A 612 -36.48 43.89 -28.15
N LEU A 613 -36.48 43.52 -26.86
CA LEU A 613 -36.23 42.13 -26.40
C LEU A 613 -37.50 41.34 -26.02
N GLY A 614 -38.67 41.99 -25.88
CA GLY A 614 -39.90 41.35 -25.41
C GLY A 614 -39.99 41.31 -23.87
N PRO A 615 -40.83 40.45 -23.26
CA PRO A 615 -40.97 40.38 -21.80
C PRO A 615 -39.64 39.94 -21.14
N HIS A 616 -39.11 40.78 -20.25
CA HIS A 616 -37.81 40.63 -19.60
C HIS A 616 -37.93 40.85 -18.08
N TYR A 617 -36.97 40.32 -17.32
CA TYR A 617 -36.89 40.49 -15.86
C TYR A 617 -35.80 41.51 -15.49
N LEU A 618 -36.17 42.56 -14.77
CA LEU A 618 -35.26 43.56 -14.19
C LEU A 618 -35.10 43.27 -12.69
N LEU A 619 -33.87 42.98 -12.26
CA LEU A 619 -33.60 42.58 -10.87
C LEU A 619 -33.34 43.75 -9.91
N GLU A 620 -32.82 44.91 -10.36
CA GLU A 620 -32.68 46.13 -9.53
C GLU A 620 -32.38 47.39 -10.39
N LYS A 621 -32.78 48.59 -9.92
CA LYS A 621 -32.61 49.89 -10.64
C LYS A 621 -31.42 50.68 -10.06
N GLY A 622 -30.33 50.78 -10.83
CA GLY A 622 -29.12 51.55 -10.49
C GLY A 622 -29.06 52.95 -11.13
N LYS A 623 -28.16 53.82 -10.68
CA LYS A 623 -28.00 55.23 -11.13
C LYS A 623 -27.12 55.44 -12.38
N GLN A 624 -26.53 54.39 -12.96
CA GLN A 624 -25.58 54.47 -14.10
C GLN A 624 -26.03 53.58 -15.27
N ASN A 625 -25.68 53.96 -16.52
CA ASN A 625 -25.96 53.18 -17.74
C ASN A 625 -24.97 52.01 -17.94
N CYS A 626 -24.84 51.14 -16.95
CA CYS A 626 -24.04 49.90 -17.05
C CYS A 626 -24.90 48.68 -16.66
N GLY A 627 -24.59 47.51 -17.23
CA GLY A 627 -25.36 46.28 -16.99
C GLY A 627 -24.68 45.03 -17.53
N VAL A 628 -25.20 43.87 -17.14
CA VAL A 628 -24.75 42.55 -17.64
C VAL A 628 -25.87 41.94 -18.49
N LEU A 629 -25.54 41.45 -19.69
CA LEU A 629 -26.42 40.75 -20.61
C LEU A 629 -26.08 39.26 -20.61
N GLU A 630 -26.89 38.44 -19.93
CA GLU A 630 -26.72 36.98 -19.91
C GLU A 630 -27.68 36.29 -20.90
N LEU A 631 -27.10 35.51 -21.81
CA LEU A 631 -27.77 34.77 -22.88
C LEU A 631 -27.58 33.27 -22.63
N CYS A 632 -28.67 32.52 -22.49
CA CYS A 632 -28.59 31.07 -22.31
C CYS A 632 -29.69 30.35 -23.10
N ARG A 633 -29.28 29.41 -23.96
CA ARG A 633 -30.22 28.69 -24.82
C ARG A 633 -31.17 27.77 -24.05
N TYR A 634 -30.67 27.13 -22.99
CA TYR A 634 -31.45 26.18 -22.17
C TYR A 634 -32.58 26.88 -21.40
N ILE A 635 -32.36 28.12 -20.95
CA ILE A 635 -33.35 28.94 -20.25
C ILE A 635 -34.48 29.37 -21.21
N SER A 636 -34.12 29.68 -22.47
CA SER A 636 -35.08 30.06 -23.52
C SER A 636 -36.07 28.94 -23.90
N GLN A 637 -35.62 27.67 -23.87
CA GLN A 637 -36.48 26.50 -24.16
C GLN A 637 -37.40 26.12 -22.99
N LEU A 638 -36.98 26.34 -21.74
CA LEU A 638 -37.74 25.98 -20.54
C LEU A 638 -38.90 26.95 -20.23
N LEU A 639 -38.81 28.21 -20.65
CA LEU A 639 -39.77 29.26 -20.29
C LEU A 639 -40.76 29.62 -21.40
N ASN A 640 -40.70 28.96 -22.57
CA ASN A 640 -41.51 29.29 -23.76
C ASN A 640 -41.53 30.80 -24.10
N SER A 641 -40.50 31.53 -23.67
CA SER A 641 -40.33 32.96 -23.82
C SER A 641 -38.84 33.25 -23.96
N ARG A 642 -38.50 34.13 -24.92
CA ARG A 642 -37.12 34.48 -25.29
C ARG A 642 -36.53 35.40 -24.22
N VAL A 643 -36.09 34.86 -23.08
CA VAL A 643 -35.63 35.68 -21.94
C VAL A 643 -34.10 35.82 -21.91
N LEU A 644 -33.63 37.07 -21.90
CA LEU A 644 -32.28 37.50 -21.50
C LEU A 644 -32.31 37.96 -20.04
N MET A 645 -31.25 37.67 -19.28
CA MET A 645 -31.18 37.96 -17.83
C MET A 645 -30.15 39.07 -17.56
N PHE A 646 -30.46 39.98 -16.63
CA PHE A 646 -29.62 41.15 -16.32
C PHE A 646 -29.28 41.28 -14.84
N LEU A 647 -28.00 41.60 -14.53
CA LEU A 647 -27.50 41.93 -13.20
C LEU A 647 -26.80 43.30 -13.23
N ASN A 648 -27.04 44.14 -12.22
CA ASN A 648 -26.38 45.44 -12.05
C ASN A 648 -25.61 45.42 -10.71
N SER A 649 -24.37 45.92 -10.68
CA SER A 649 -23.64 46.13 -9.42
C SER A 649 -22.85 47.44 -9.45
N GLU A 650 -23.06 48.30 -8.45
CA GLU A 650 -22.26 49.52 -8.23
C GLU A 650 -20.78 49.16 -8.00
N VAL A 651 -19.89 49.85 -8.72
CA VAL A 651 -18.44 49.60 -8.77
C VAL A 651 -17.74 49.96 -7.45
N PRO A 652 -16.79 49.13 -7.00
CA PRO A 652 -15.49 49.60 -6.54
C PRO A 652 -14.37 49.12 -7.47
N ARG A 653 -13.29 49.90 -7.55
CA ARG A 653 -12.14 49.76 -8.47
C ARG A 653 -11.59 48.32 -8.54
N PHE A 654 -11.15 47.96 -9.75
CA PHE A 654 -10.70 46.64 -10.24
C PHE A 654 -9.59 45.89 -9.46
N SER A 655 -9.15 46.36 -8.29
CA SER A 655 -8.04 45.74 -7.53
C SER A 655 -8.44 44.65 -6.52
N ASP A 656 -9.75 44.44 -6.26
CA ASP A 656 -10.22 43.54 -5.18
C ASP A 656 -10.99 42.28 -5.66
N PHE A 657 -11.03 41.99 -6.96
CA PHE A 657 -11.59 40.75 -7.48
C PHE A 657 -10.50 39.72 -7.82
N LYS A 658 -10.36 38.67 -7.00
CA LYS A 658 -9.83 37.39 -7.47
C LYS A 658 -10.91 36.73 -8.32
N ILE A 659 -10.65 36.57 -9.62
CA ILE A 659 -11.63 36.07 -10.59
C ILE A 659 -11.42 34.57 -10.80
N LEU A 660 -12.49 33.85 -10.47
CA LEU A 660 -12.74 32.43 -10.67
C LEU A 660 -12.69 32.03 -12.16
N ASP A 661 -12.25 30.79 -12.42
CA ASP A 661 -12.33 30.14 -13.72
C ASP A 661 -13.77 29.66 -13.97
N PHE A 662 -14.50 30.33 -14.87
CA PHE A 662 -15.93 30.11 -15.13
C PHE A 662 -16.20 29.17 -16.31
N SER A 663 -15.56 28.00 -16.35
CA SER A 663 -16.00 26.89 -17.21
C SER A 663 -17.18 26.09 -16.60
N LYS A 664 -17.85 26.62 -15.57
CA LYS A 664 -19.02 26.05 -14.90
C LYS A 664 -20.08 27.15 -14.65
N PRO A 665 -21.39 26.86 -14.80
CA PRO A 665 -22.44 27.84 -14.58
C PRO A 665 -22.58 28.13 -13.09
N HIS A 666 -22.23 29.33 -12.60
CA HIS A 666 -22.54 29.71 -11.22
C HIS A 666 -22.77 31.21 -10.98
N PHE A 667 -24.04 31.53 -10.74
CA PHE A 667 -24.65 32.41 -9.73
C PHE A 667 -23.71 33.35 -8.96
N SER A 668 -23.87 34.65 -9.22
CA SER A 668 -23.49 35.74 -8.33
C SER A 668 -24.74 36.38 -7.72
N SER A 669 -25.08 36.03 -6.48
CA SER A 669 -25.80 36.94 -5.58
C SER A 669 -25.55 36.64 -4.10
N LEU A 670 -24.89 37.62 -3.46
CA LEU A 670 -25.06 38.11 -2.09
C LEU A 670 -24.26 37.55 -0.89
N ARG A 671 -23.65 38.54 -0.23
CA ARG A 671 -22.78 38.52 0.94
C ARG A 671 -23.58 38.88 2.21
N VAL A 672 -23.21 38.23 3.32
CA VAL A 672 -23.19 38.72 4.73
C VAL A 672 -24.53 38.80 5.51
N LYS A 673 -24.76 37.91 6.49
CA LYS A 673 -24.38 38.04 7.93
C LYS A 673 -24.92 36.87 8.81
N LYS A 674 -24.10 36.55 9.82
CA LYS A 674 -24.27 35.76 11.07
C LYS A 674 -24.67 34.27 10.97
N THR A 675 -23.76 33.45 11.52
CA THR A 675 -23.71 31.98 11.68
C THR A 675 -23.97 31.10 10.44
N CYS A 676 -22.87 30.60 9.84
CA CYS A 676 -22.74 29.69 8.69
C CYS A 676 -23.88 29.71 7.65
N ARG A 677 -23.84 30.68 6.72
CA ARG A 677 -24.77 30.80 5.57
C ARG A 677 -24.21 30.10 4.32
N THR A 678 -22.89 30.08 4.14
CA THR A 678 -22.20 29.51 2.96
C THR A 678 -22.50 28.03 2.70
N LEU A 679 -22.52 27.18 3.72
CA LEU A 679 -22.85 25.76 3.56
C LEU A 679 -24.34 25.55 3.22
N ARG A 680 -25.21 26.43 3.71
CA ARG A 680 -26.63 26.44 3.37
C ARG A 680 -26.84 26.95 1.95
N ASP A 681 -26.22 28.06 1.56
CA ASP A 681 -26.34 28.68 0.23
C ASP A 681 -25.75 27.78 -0.88
N MET A 682 -24.67 27.03 -0.59
CA MET A 682 -24.14 25.98 -1.49
C MET A 682 -25.11 24.82 -1.71
N ILE A 683 -26.00 24.60 -0.77
CA ILE A 683 -26.89 23.45 -0.67
C ILE A 683 -28.33 23.80 -1.11
N THR A 684 -28.78 25.05 -0.89
CA THR A 684 -30.14 25.53 -1.17
C THR A 684 -30.27 26.27 -2.49
N ASP A 685 -29.30 27.10 -2.90
CA ASP A 685 -29.41 27.91 -4.13
C ASP A 685 -28.77 27.24 -5.35
N LYS A 686 -27.79 26.38 -5.12
CA LYS A 686 -27.25 25.51 -6.15
C LYS A 686 -27.90 24.14 -5.94
N LYS A 687 -28.45 23.54 -6.98
CA LYS A 687 -28.48 22.08 -7.12
C LYS A 687 -27.15 21.66 -7.76
N PRO A 688 -25.93 21.86 -7.17
CA PRO A 688 -24.76 21.44 -7.90
C PRO A 688 -24.66 19.92 -7.72
N ILE A 689 -24.67 19.22 -8.83
CA ILE A 689 -24.32 17.81 -8.89
C ILE A 689 -22.80 17.76 -8.66
N THR A 690 -22.34 17.94 -7.42
CA THR A 690 -20.91 17.76 -7.07
C THR A 690 -20.71 16.31 -6.69
N HIS A 691 -20.10 15.54 -7.59
CA HIS A 691 -19.54 14.24 -7.26
C HIS A 691 -18.29 14.47 -6.39
N PHE A 692 -18.41 14.17 -5.09
CA PHE A 692 -17.27 14.06 -4.21
C PHE A 692 -16.65 12.67 -4.38
N SER A 693 -15.32 12.60 -4.47
CA SER A 693 -14.57 11.34 -4.47
C SER A 693 -14.51 10.73 -3.07
N SER A 694 -14.38 11.56 -2.03
CA SER A 694 -14.47 11.11 -0.65
C SER A 694 -15.03 12.16 0.29
N ILE A 695 -15.68 11.72 1.36
CA ILE A 695 -16.09 12.54 2.50
C ILE A 695 -15.30 12.07 3.71
N GLN A 696 -14.73 12.97 4.50
CA GLN A 696 -13.91 12.62 5.65
C GLN A 696 -14.23 13.51 6.85
N ILE A 697 -14.49 12.89 8.00
CA ILE A 697 -14.49 13.56 9.31
C ILE A 697 -13.28 13.03 10.08
N HIS A 698 -12.35 13.91 10.41
CA HIS A 698 -11.09 13.59 11.08
C HIS A 698 -10.95 14.37 12.37
N GLN A 699 -11.09 13.69 13.50
CA GLN A 699 -10.81 14.23 14.82
C GLN A 699 -9.30 14.16 15.08
N LYS A 700 -8.66 15.32 15.28
CA LYS A 700 -7.26 15.46 15.74
C LYS A 700 -7.25 16.00 17.17
N TYR A 701 -6.12 15.97 17.87
CA TYR A 701 -6.03 16.36 19.30
C TYR A 701 -6.63 17.75 19.65
N TYR A 702 -6.50 18.75 18.77
CA TYR A 702 -6.94 20.13 19.05
C TYR A 702 -7.89 20.74 18.00
N GLN A 703 -8.29 19.96 17.00
CA GLN A 703 -9.13 20.42 15.90
C GLN A 703 -9.89 19.27 15.25
N ILE A 704 -10.97 19.58 14.55
CA ILE A 704 -11.72 18.62 13.73
C ILE A 704 -11.69 19.09 12.29
N GLU A 705 -11.46 18.18 11.37
CA GLU A 705 -11.49 18.44 9.93
C GLU A 705 -12.69 17.71 9.31
N PHE A 706 -13.53 18.44 8.57
CA PHE A 706 -14.58 17.92 7.73
C PHE A 706 -14.25 18.24 6.27
N ASN A 707 -13.81 17.24 5.55
CA ASN A 707 -13.29 17.36 4.19
C ASN A 707 -14.26 16.71 3.20
N LEU A 708 -14.68 17.47 2.20
CA LEU A 708 -15.45 17.01 1.04
C LEU A 708 -14.49 17.05 -0.14
N ASN A 709 -13.85 15.93 -0.46
CA ASN A 709 -12.83 15.86 -1.50
C ASN A 709 -13.48 15.59 -2.86
N SER A 710 -13.01 16.27 -3.89
CA SER A 710 -13.41 16.05 -5.28
C SER A 710 -12.21 15.56 -6.10
N THR A 711 -12.47 14.88 -7.21
CA THR A 711 -11.42 14.50 -8.18
C THR A 711 -10.71 15.71 -8.78
N ILE A 712 -11.36 16.87 -8.74
CA ILE A 712 -10.80 18.16 -9.13
C ILE A 712 -10.48 18.93 -7.83
N PRO A 713 -9.21 19.15 -7.47
CA PRO A 713 -8.81 19.74 -6.18
C PRO A 713 -9.47 21.07 -5.85
N GLU A 714 -9.72 21.95 -6.83
CA GLU A 714 -10.39 23.25 -6.60
C GLU A 714 -11.87 23.11 -6.21
N ASN A 715 -12.48 21.95 -6.41
CA ASN A 715 -13.85 21.67 -5.95
C ASN A 715 -13.89 20.97 -4.57
N SER A 716 -12.73 20.77 -3.95
CA SER A 716 -12.64 20.16 -2.62
C SER A 716 -12.88 21.22 -1.55
N VAL A 717 -13.73 20.88 -0.57
CA VAL A 717 -14.02 21.77 0.57
C VAL A 717 -13.39 21.17 1.81
N LYS A 718 -12.45 21.88 2.42
CA LYS A 718 -11.84 21.49 3.71
C LYS A 718 -12.29 22.45 4.80
N LEU A 719 -13.05 21.95 5.77
CA LEU A 719 -13.52 22.71 6.92
C LEU A 719 -12.75 22.28 8.15
N LYS A 720 -12.04 23.22 8.78
CA LYS A 720 -11.24 22.97 9.98
C LYS A 720 -11.82 23.73 11.17
N TYR A 721 -12.32 23.00 12.16
CA TYR A 721 -12.92 23.52 13.38
C TYR A 721 -11.90 23.44 14.51
N THR A 722 -11.49 24.59 15.04
CA THR A 722 -10.47 24.70 16.11
C THR A 722 -11.08 25.37 17.33
N LYS A 723 -10.84 24.82 18.53
CA LYS A 723 -11.30 25.42 19.79
C LYS A 723 -10.56 26.74 20.06
N THR A 724 -11.26 27.77 20.53
CA THR A 724 -10.67 29.05 20.98
C THR A 724 -11.06 29.36 22.42
N LYS A 725 -10.42 30.36 23.05
CA LYS A 725 -10.73 30.78 24.43
C LYS A 725 -12.20 31.18 24.63
N THR A 726 -12.86 31.68 23.58
CA THR A 726 -14.21 32.24 23.64
C THR A 726 -15.24 31.47 22.81
N GLY A 727 -14.86 30.37 22.14
CA GLY A 727 -15.75 29.59 21.27
C GLY A 727 -15.00 28.71 20.26
N CYS A 728 -15.26 28.92 18.96
CA CYS A 728 -14.70 28.13 17.86
C CYS A 728 -14.13 29.02 16.76
N SER A 729 -13.06 28.58 16.10
CA SER A 729 -12.57 29.12 14.83
C SER A 729 -12.79 28.08 13.74
N VAL A 730 -13.59 28.41 12.73
CA VAL A 730 -13.80 27.60 11.53
C VAL A 730 -12.95 28.17 10.40
N ASN A 731 -12.03 27.38 9.87
CA ASN A 731 -11.23 27.73 8.71
C ASN A 731 -11.71 26.89 7.52
N ALA A 732 -12.30 27.53 6.53
CA ALA A 732 -12.73 26.89 5.30
C ALA A 732 -11.69 27.15 4.21
N LYS A 733 -11.13 26.08 3.64
CA LYS A 733 -10.25 26.13 2.48
C LYS A 733 -10.96 25.43 1.33
N TYR A 734 -11.43 26.24 0.39
CA TYR A 734 -12.04 25.80 -0.86
C TYR A 734 -11.27 26.30 -2.08
N ASP A 735 -10.19 27.09 -1.88
CA ASP A 735 -9.25 27.64 -2.88
C ASP A 735 -7.91 28.06 -2.19
N ASP A 736 -7.00 28.74 -2.88
CA ASP A 736 -5.71 29.28 -2.36
C ASP A 736 -5.85 30.36 -1.26
N ILE A 737 -7.07 30.67 -0.81
CA ILE A 737 -7.33 31.58 0.31
C ILE A 737 -8.06 30.81 1.42
N GLY A 738 -7.43 30.74 2.59
CA GLY A 738 -8.08 30.23 3.79
C GLY A 738 -9.05 31.27 4.37
N HIS A 739 -10.33 30.92 4.49
CA HIS A 739 -11.33 31.77 5.12
C HIS A 739 -11.48 31.38 6.60
N ARG A 740 -10.88 32.17 7.49
CA ARG A 740 -11.00 31.99 8.94
C ARG A 740 -12.17 32.79 9.49
N ARG A 741 -13.06 32.13 10.22
CA ARG A 741 -14.18 32.72 10.93
C ARG A 741 -14.17 32.31 12.40
N VAL A 742 -14.30 33.30 13.29
CA VAL A 742 -14.46 33.03 14.73
C VAL A 742 -15.95 33.10 15.09
N LEU A 743 -16.43 32.03 15.75
CA LEU A 743 -17.76 31.89 16.31
C LEU A 743 -17.64 31.97 17.83
N GLU A 744 -17.98 33.13 18.38
CA GLU A 744 -18.00 33.34 19.83
C GLU A 744 -19.15 32.53 20.46
N LYS A 745 -18.91 31.98 21.65
CA LYS A 745 -19.87 31.21 22.47
C LYS A 745 -20.45 29.96 21.79
N THR A 746 -19.87 29.50 20.67
CA THR A 746 -20.26 28.28 19.98
C THR A 746 -19.16 27.24 20.14
N ASP A 747 -19.51 26.04 20.61
CA ASP A 747 -18.58 24.92 20.69
C ASP A 747 -18.21 24.42 19.29
N TYR A 748 -16.97 23.98 19.12
CA TYR A 748 -16.42 23.59 17.83
C TYR A 748 -17.03 22.28 17.31
N ILE A 749 -17.48 21.38 18.19
CA ILE A 749 -18.22 20.18 17.81
C ILE A 749 -19.65 20.54 17.38
N ASP A 750 -20.31 21.46 18.08
CA ASP A 750 -21.66 21.91 17.71
C ASP A 750 -21.67 22.62 16.34
N ALA A 751 -20.61 23.38 16.04
CA ALA A 751 -20.41 23.99 14.73
C ALA A 751 -20.32 22.94 13.62
N LEU A 752 -19.52 21.89 13.81
CA LEU A 752 -19.43 20.77 12.89
C LEU A 752 -20.76 20.04 12.73
N CYS A 753 -21.42 19.71 13.84
CA CYS A 753 -22.69 18.96 13.82
C CYS A 753 -23.76 19.69 13.01
N LYS A 754 -23.84 21.02 13.17
CA LYS A 754 -24.76 21.84 12.38
C LYS A 754 -24.45 21.79 10.87
N ASP A 755 -23.17 21.83 10.51
CA ASP A 755 -22.72 21.77 9.13
C ASP A 755 -22.95 20.38 8.52
N LEU A 756 -22.71 19.31 9.30
CA LEU A 756 -23.00 17.92 8.93
C LEU A 756 -24.50 17.68 8.72
N ALA A 757 -25.35 18.14 9.63
CA ALA A 757 -26.81 18.04 9.49
C ALA A 757 -27.30 18.71 8.21
N ASN A 758 -26.78 19.91 7.90
CA ASN A 758 -27.10 20.60 6.66
C ASN A 758 -26.61 19.83 5.45
N PHE A 759 -25.40 19.28 5.47
CA PHE A 759 -24.90 18.46 4.37
C PHE A 759 -25.80 17.25 4.08
N LEU A 760 -26.16 16.48 5.12
CA LEU A 760 -26.93 15.24 4.98
C LEU A 760 -28.35 15.46 4.46
N LYS A 761 -29.00 16.57 4.84
CA LYS A 761 -30.35 16.92 4.37
C LYS A 761 -30.45 17.03 2.84
N TYR A 762 -29.35 17.33 2.18
CA TYR A 762 -29.34 17.61 0.74
C TYR A 762 -28.37 16.72 -0.03
N GLN A 763 -27.76 15.73 0.63
CA GLN A 763 -26.96 14.71 -0.02
C GLN A 763 -27.85 13.84 -0.92
N LYS A 764 -27.83 14.12 -2.23
CA LYS A 764 -28.61 13.37 -3.22
C LYS A 764 -27.82 12.27 -3.92
N LEU A 765 -26.53 12.52 -4.17
CA LEU A 765 -25.65 11.64 -4.96
C LEU A 765 -24.92 10.63 -4.10
N GLU A 766 -24.59 9.50 -4.73
CA GLU A 766 -23.69 8.50 -4.18
C GLU A 766 -22.25 9.03 -4.18
N THR A 767 -21.54 8.85 -3.07
CA THR A 767 -20.11 9.13 -2.95
C THR A 767 -19.30 7.82 -2.92
N PRO A 768 -18.13 7.75 -3.57
CA PRO A 768 -17.30 6.56 -3.54
C PRO A 768 -16.86 6.19 -2.12
N GLU A 769 -16.33 7.14 -1.34
CA GLU A 769 -15.74 6.87 -0.03
C GLU A 769 -16.26 7.79 1.08
N PHE A 770 -16.40 7.25 2.29
CA PHE A 770 -16.71 7.98 3.50
C PHE A 770 -15.81 7.54 4.66
N HIS A 771 -15.03 8.46 5.22
CA HIS A 771 -14.00 8.19 6.22
C HIS A 771 -14.35 8.85 7.56
N LEU A 772 -14.28 8.08 8.63
CA LEU A 772 -14.34 8.53 10.02
C LEU A 772 -13.04 8.16 10.70
N LEU A 773 -12.24 9.17 11.04
CA LEU A 773 -10.90 8.98 11.61
C LEU A 773 -10.82 9.69 12.97
N ASN A 774 -10.27 9.00 13.97
CA ASN A 774 -10.12 9.51 15.32
C ASN A 774 -8.70 9.36 15.86
N ASP A 775 -7.88 10.40 15.75
CA ASP A 775 -6.51 10.40 16.28
C ASP A 775 -6.48 10.82 17.77
N ALA A 776 -7.63 11.11 18.37
CA ALA A 776 -7.76 11.50 19.79
C ALA A 776 -8.84 10.66 20.49
N PRO A 777 -8.62 9.34 20.64
CA PRO A 777 -9.65 8.38 21.04
C PRO A 777 -10.15 8.54 22.48
N GLU A 778 -9.50 9.36 23.30
CA GLU A 778 -9.96 9.73 24.64
C GLU A 778 -11.13 10.74 24.64
N ARG A 779 -11.43 11.35 23.47
CA ARG A 779 -12.45 12.40 23.32
C ARG A 779 -13.73 11.88 22.67
N ILE A 780 -14.57 11.22 23.46
CA ILE A 780 -15.81 10.57 23.01
C ILE A 780 -16.95 11.58 22.71
N GLU A 781 -16.83 12.84 23.18
CA GLU A 781 -17.87 13.87 23.04
C GLU A 781 -18.30 14.14 21.58
N LEU A 782 -17.37 14.03 20.63
CA LEU A 782 -17.66 14.23 19.21
C LEU A 782 -18.71 13.23 18.71
N TRP A 783 -18.48 11.94 18.94
CA TRP A 783 -19.27 10.88 18.33
C TRP A 783 -20.68 10.82 18.91
N ARG A 784 -20.84 11.06 20.22
CA ARG A 784 -22.16 11.21 20.86
C ARG A 784 -22.96 12.37 20.26
N LYS A 785 -22.32 13.51 20.01
CA LYS A 785 -22.98 14.67 19.38
C LYS A 785 -23.31 14.40 17.90
N ILE A 786 -22.44 13.72 17.16
CA ILE A 786 -22.72 13.29 15.78
C ILE A 786 -23.90 12.31 15.75
N GLN A 787 -23.93 11.28 16.59
CA GLN A 787 -25.04 10.33 16.69
C GLN A 787 -26.37 11.04 16.97
N LYS A 788 -26.38 11.96 17.94
CA LYS A 788 -27.56 12.79 18.23
C LYS A 788 -28.00 13.59 17.00
N THR A 789 -27.04 14.22 16.31
CA THR A 789 -27.28 15.00 15.10
C THR A 789 -27.84 14.14 13.97
N LEU A 790 -27.34 12.92 13.79
CA LEU A 790 -27.85 11.95 12.81
C LEU A 790 -29.28 11.53 13.16
N HIS A 791 -29.56 11.26 14.44
CA HIS A 791 -30.92 10.96 14.90
C HIS A 791 -31.89 12.10 14.59
N GLU A 792 -31.59 13.32 15.00
CA GLU A 792 -32.40 14.51 14.73
C GLU A 792 -32.60 14.73 13.22
N THR A 793 -31.52 14.65 12.45
CA THR A 793 -31.57 14.80 10.98
C THR A 793 -32.41 13.71 10.32
N SER A 794 -32.37 12.48 10.84
CA SER A 794 -33.18 11.37 10.31
C SER A 794 -34.68 11.57 10.53
N GLN A 795 -35.06 12.15 11.68
CA GLN A 795 -36.46 12.52 11.96
C GLN A 795 -36.91 13.66 11.05
N GLU A 796 -36.09 14.69 10.90
CA GLU A 796 -36.40 15.85 10.07
C GLU A 796 -36.54 15.50 8.59
N THR A 797 -35.63 14.67 8.06
CA THR A 797 -35.64 14.25 6.65
C THR A 797 -36.59 13.09 6.37
N LYS A 798 -37.18 12.49 7.41
CA LYS A 798 -37.99 11.26 7.35
C LYS A 798 -37.25 10.09 6.67
N THR A 799 -35.92 10.05 6.78
CA THR A 799 -35.10 8.94 6.30
C THR A 799 -34.02 8.57 7.32
N LYS A 800 -33.92 7.28 7.63
CA LYS A 800 -32.85 6.75 8.49
C LYS A 800 -31.53 6.58 7.73
N LEU A 801 -31.58 6.36 6.42
CA LEU A 801 -30.41 6.16 5.56
C LEU A 801 -29.91 7.52 5.07
N LEU A 802 -28.99 8.11 5.84
CA LEU A 802 -28.47 9.46 5.61
C LEU A 802 -27.23 9.44 4.72
N PHE A 803 -26.30 8.51 4.95
CA PHE A 803 -25.05 8.44 4.20
C PHE A 803 -25.20 7.59 2.94
N LYS A 804 -25.03 8.22 1.78
CA LYS A 804 -25.05 7.57 0.46
C LYS A 804 -23.62 7.30 -0.02
N ALA A 805 -22.93 6.35 0.59
CA ALA A 805 -21.54 6.04 0.26
C ALA A 805 -21.35 4.58 -0.18
N LYS A 806 -20.51 4.32 -1.19
CA LYS A 806 -20.17 2.96 -1.65
C LYS A 806 -19.18 2.27 -0.73
N CYS A 807 -18.31 3.02 -0.06
CA CYS A 807 -17.33 2.52 0.90
C CYS A 807 -17.40 3.35 2.19
N CYS A 808 -17.42 2.69 3.35
CA CYS A 808 -17.24 3.34 4.64
C CYS A 808 -15.96 2.84 5.33
N LYS A 809 -15.16 3.77 5.85
CA LYS A 809 -13.94 3.49 6.60
C LYS A 809 -14.01 4.15 7.98
N ILE A 810 -13.94 3.36 9.04
CA ILE A 810 -14.02 3.83 10.43
C ILE A 810 -12.76 3.40 11.15
N ARG A 811 -12.02 4.35 11.73
CA ARG A 811 -10.77 4.11 12.47
C ARG A 811 -10.81 4.72 13.87
N ASN A 812 -10.34 3.97 14.86
CA ASN A 812 -10.14 4.38 16.26
C ASN A 812 -11.42 4.84 16.98
N LEU A 813 -12.54 4.17 16.73
CA LEU A 813 -13.81 4.36 17.46
C LEU A 813 -14.08 3.15 18.37
N GLU A 814 -14.83 3.37 19.46
CA GLU A 814 -15.34 2.28 20.30
C GLU A 814 -16.40 1.45 19.55
N ALA A 815 -16.51 0.15 19.87
CA ALA A 815 -17.48 -0.73 19.21
C ALA A 815 -18.93 -0.26 19.31
N SER A 816 -19.32 0.25 20.49
CA SER A 816 -20.65 0.83 20.73
C SER A 816 -20.94 1.99 19.76
N ASP A 817 -19.96 2.86 19.52
CA ASP A 817 -20.09 3.99 18.61
C ASP A 817 -20.17 3.56 17.15
N ILE A 818 -19.40 2.53 16.76
CA ILE A 818 -19.43 1.94 15.41
C ILE A 818 -20.83 1.36 15.12
N LEU A 819 -21.36 0.54 16.03
CA LEU A 819 -22.67 -0.10 15.91
C LEU A 819 -23.82 0.91 15.89
N ALA A 820 -23.69 2.02 16.62
CA ALA A 820 -24.67 3.10 16.61
C ALA A 820 -24.65 3.93 15.32
N LEU A 821 -23.51 3.99 14.62
CA LEU A 821 -23.30 4.85 13.46
C LEU A 821 -23.57 4.15 12.13
N LEU A 822 -23.19 2.88 11.98
CA LEU A 822 -23.43 2.07 10.77
C LEU A 822 -24.89 2.07 10.27
N PRO A 823 -25.93 2.03 11.13
CA PRO A 823 -27.32 2.02 10.69
C PRO A 823 -27.77 3.23 9.87
N TYR A 824 -26.99 4.33 9.87
CA TYR A 824 -27.27 5.53 9.08
C TYR A 824 -26.71 5.47 7.66
N PHE A 825 -25.92 4.46 7.30
CA PHE A 825 -25.47 4.22 5.92
C PHE A 825 -26.53 3.50 5.10
N ASP A 826 -26.71 3.96 3.86
CA ASP A 826 -27.60 3.31 2.91
C ASP A 826 -27.01 1.96 2.46
N TYR A 827 -27.53 0.88 3.05
CA TYR A 827 -27.10 -0.49 2.77
C TYR A 827 -27.35 -0.92 1.31
N LYS A 828 -28.20 -0.22 0.54
CA LYS A 828 -28.42 -0.52 -0.88
C LYS A 828 -27.26 -0.02 -1.75
N ILE A 829 -26.55 1.00 -1.28
CA ILE A 829 -25.43 1.65 -1.97
C ILE A 829 -24.10 1.12 -1.43
N LEU A 830 -24.01 0.89 -0.12
CA LEU A 830 -22.80 0.46 0.56
C LEU A 830 -22.33 -0.91 0.07
N ARG A 831 -21.12 -0.95 -0.50
CA ARG A 831 -20.47 -2.16 -1.02
C ARG A 831 -19.31 -2.62 -0.15
N LYS A 832 -18.55 -1.68 0.42
CA LYS A 832 -17.35 -1.97 1.20
C LYS A 832 -17.42 -1.37 2.61
N ILE A 833 -17.07 -2.19 3.61
CA ILE A 833 -16.96 -1.77 5.01
C ILE A 833 -15.50 -1.96 5.46
N SER A 834 -14.88 -0.94 6.04
CA SER A 834 -13.55 -1.02 6.63
C SER A 834 -13.59 -0.49 8.05
N ILE A 835 -13.20 -1.31 9.03
CA ILE A 835 -13.28 -0.99 10.46
C ILE A 835 -11.93 -1.33 11.10
N THR A 836 -11.37 -0.38 11.83
CA THR A 836 -10.26 -0.55 12.75
C THR A 836 -10.69 0.10 14.08
N PRO A 837 -11.06 -0.67 15.11
CA PRO A 837 -11.54 -0.15 16.39
C PRO A 837 -10.42 0.57 17.18
N LYS A 838 -10.78 1.25 18.27
CA LYS A 838 -9.80 1.85 19.21
C LYS A 838 -8.93 0.81 19.90
N ASP A 839 -9.56 -0.26 20.39
CA ASP A 839 -8.92 -1.29 21.20
C ASP A 839 -8.69 -2.57 20.39
N TYR A 840 -7.70 -3.36 20.78
CA TYR A 840 -7.42 -4.65 20.17
C TYR A 840 -8.41 -5.72 20.68
N HIS A 841 -8.83 -6.63 19.79
CA HIS A 841 -9.72 -7.77 20.07
C HIS A 841 -11.11 -7.38 20.61
N VAL A 842 -11.69 -6.31 20.10
CA VAL A 842 -13.04 -5.87 20.51
C VAL A 842 -14.10 -6.81 19.94
N ASN A 843 -15.09 -7.19 20.76
CA ASN A 843 -16.24 -7.96 20.29
C ASN A 843 -17.20 -7.04 19.52
N LEU A 844 -17.52 -7.42 18.27
CA LEU A 844 -18.45 -6.68 17.41
C LEU A 844 -19.48 -7.61 16.77
N ASN A 845 -19.92 -8.64 17.51
CA ASN A 845 -20.83 -9.67 17.00
C ASN A 845 -22.10 -9.08 16.38
N ASP A 846 -22.68 -8.05 17.00
CA ASP A 846 -23.94 -7.42 16.57
C ASP A 846 -23.87 -6.79 15.16
N ILE A 847 -22.67 -6.59 14.59
CA ILE A 847 -22.53 -6.05 13.24
C ILE A 847 -23.15 -6.96 12.19
N ILE A 848 -23.11 -8.28 12.40
CA ILE A 848 -23.59 -9.28 11.43
C ILE A 848 -25.09 -9.17 11.18
N ASP A 849 -25.82 -8.65 12.18
CA ASP A 849 -27.27 -8.48 12.10
C ASP A 849 -27.69 -7.24 11.33
N LEU A 850 -26.76 -6.30 11.13
CA LEU A 850 -27.03 -5.05 10.42
C LEU A 850 -27.30 -5.31 8.93
N PRO A 851 -28.32 -4.66 8.34
CA PRO A 851 -28.56 -4.71 6.90
C PRO A 851 -27.33 -4.30 6.07
N GLN A 852 -26.54 -3.36 6.60
CA GLN A 852 -25.29 -2.88 6.00
C GLN A 852 -24.28 -4.01 5.79
N TRP A 853 -24.12 -4.89 6.78
CA TRP A 853 -23.24 -6.05 6.69
C TRP A 853 -23.76 -7.08 5.69
N LYS A 854 -25.07 -7.39 5.77
CA LYS A 854 -25.74 -8.38 4.91
C LYS A 854 -25.76 -8.02 3.42
N HIS A 855 -25.61 -6.75 3.07
CA HIS A 855 -25.58 -6.28 1.67
C HIS A 855 -24.18 -5.92 1.16
N ALA A 856 -23.21 -5.72 2.06
CA ALA A 856 -21.84 -5.43 1.67
C ALA A 856 -21.23 -6.62 0.91
N THR A 857 -20.51 -6.32 -0.17
CA THR A 857 -19.78 -7.31 -0.98
C THR A 857 -18.34 -7.43 -0.55
N SER A 858 -17.83 -6.49 0.25
CA SER A 858 -16.47 -6.53 0.79
C SER A 858 -16.39 -5.97 2.20
N ALA A 859 -15.55 -6.57 3.05
CA ALA A 859 -15.29 -6.09 4.39
C ALA A 859 -13.81 -6.24 4.79
N VAL A 860 -13.25 -5.25 5.49
CA VAL A 860 -11.94 -5.36 6.15
C VAL A 860 -12.15 -4.96 7.60
N VAL A 861 -12.07 -5.92 8.52
CA VAL A 861 -12.32 -5.71 9.94
C VAL A 861 -11.08 -6.13 10.71
N ASP A 862 -10.21 -5.16 10.93
CA ASP A 862 -8.92 -5.37 11.62
C ASP A 862 -9.13 -5.33 13.14
N GLN A 863 -8.44 -6.19 13.89
CA GLN A 863 -8.46 -6.22 15.37
C GLN A 863 -9.84 -6.42 16.05
N VAL A 864 -10.84 -6.95 15.34
CA VAL A 864 -12.19 -7.20 15.87
C VAL A 864 -12.47 -8.70 15.93
N CYS A 865 -13.04 -9.18 17.03
CA CYS A 865 -13.55 -10.54 17.12
C CYS A 865 -15.05 -10.58 16.74
N ILE A 866 -15.38 -11.33 15.69
CA ILE A 866 -16.76 -11.65 15.33
C ILE A 866 -16.97 -13.17 15.45
N GLU A 867 -17.93 -13.57 16.29
CA GLU A 867 -18.39 -14.94 16.44
C GLU A 867 -19.19 -15.40 15.21
N ASN A 868 -19.02 -16.66 14.82
CA ASN A 868 -19.71 -17.25 13.66
C ASN A 868 -19.51 -16.48 12.34
N LEU A 869 -18.37 -15.80 12.21
CA LEU A 869 -18.06 -14.99 11.03
C LEU A 869 -18.14 -15.82 9.75
N GLY A 870 -17.63 -17.06 9.76
CA GLY A 870 -17.59 -17.95 8.60
C GLY A 870 -18.96 -18.15 7.91
N ARG A 871 -20.06 -18.22 8.67
CA ARG A 871 -21.41 -18.38 8.08
C ARG A 871 -22.03 -17.07 7.60
N ASN A 872 -21.56 -15.94 8.12
CA ASN A 872 -22.15 -14.61 7.89
C ASN A 872 -21.39 -13.79 6.82
N ILE A 873 -20.50 -14.43 6.07
CA ILE A 873 -19.66 -13.79 5.04
C ILE A 873 -19.74 -14.51 3.68
N LEU A 874 -20.58 -15.53 3.58
CA LEU A 874 -20.72 -16.39 2.39
C LEU A 874 -21.15 -15.59 1.15
N HIS A 875 -21.81 -14.45 1.34
CA HIS A 875 -22.23 -13.54 0.27
C HIS A 875 -21.14 -12.57 -0.19
N MET A 876 -20.01 -12.47 0.52
CA MET A 876 -18.95 -11.50 0.23
C MET A 876 -17.99 -12.01 -0.85
N ASN A 877 -17.48 -11.08 -1.65
CA ASN A 877 -16.46 -11.34 -2.66
C ASN A 877 -15.05 -11.28 -2.05
N ASN A 878 -14.84 -10.32 -1.14
CA ASN A 878 -13.53 -9.99 -0.58
C ASN A 878 -13.66 -9.69 0.92
N ILE A 879 -13.01 -10.47 1.78
CA ILE A 879 -13.03 -10.18 3.23
C ILE A 879 -11.68 -10.43 3.90
N ALA A 880 -11.31 -9.55 4.83
CA ALA A 880 -10.26 -9.79 5.80
C ALA A 880 -10.78 -9.51 7.21
N GLY A 881 -10.63 -10.46 8.15
CA GLY A 881 -11.06 -10.25 9.52
C GLY A 881 -10.62 -11.32 10.50
N HIS A 882 -10.88 -11.07 11.79
CA HIS A 882 -10.49 -11.95 12.88
C HIS A 882 -11.74 -12.60 13.51
N THR A 883 -11.69 -13.91 13.73
CA THR A 883 -12.78 -14.67 14.36
C THR A 883 -12.31 -15.36 15.64
N VAL A 884 -13.25 -15.71 16.52
CA VAL A 884 -12.92 -16.35 17.80
C VAL A 884 -12.58 -17.82 17.57
N ARG A 885 -13.37 -18.52 16.74
CA ARG A 885 -13.23 -19.94 16.39
C ARG A 885 -13.79 -20.21 15.01
N LEU A 886 -13.25 -21.22 14.33
CA LEU A 886 -13.81 -21.84 13.13
C LEU A 886 -14.06 -23.31 13.42
N THR A 887 -15.09 -23.89 12.81
CA THR A 887 -15.35 -25.34 12.86
C THR A 887 -14.99 -26.02 11.53
N GLU A 888 -14.81 -27.35 11.54
CA GLU A 888 -14.69 -28.17 10.32
C GLU A 888 -15.82 -27.89 9.30
N GLU A 889 -17.05 -27.70 9.81
CA GLU A 889 -18.21 -27.40 8.99
C GLU A 889 -18.08 -26.02 8.33
N ASP A 890 -17.62 -25.01 9.05
CA ASP A 890 -17.45 -23.65 8.52
C ASP A 890 -16.40 -23.60 7.40
N VAL A 891 -15.27 -24.30 7.57
CA VAL A 891 -14.22 -24.43 6.54
C VAL A 891 -14.79 -25.01 5.25
N MET A 892 -15.60 -26.06 5.36
CA MET A 892 -16.21 -26.71 4.19
C MET A 892 -17.28 -25.86 3.52
N VAL A 893 -18.11 -25.17 4.30
CA VAL A 893 -19.13 -24.27 3.77
C VAL A 893 -18.48 -23.09 3.03
N LEU A 894 -17.43 -22.49 3.61
CA LEU A 894 -16.64 -21.43 2.96
C LEU A 894 -16.03 -21.91 1.65
N LYS A 895 -15.30 -23.03 1.69
CA LYS A 895 -14.69 -23.65 0.50
C LYS A 895 -15.72 -23.86 -0.60
N ASN A 896 -16.84 -24.52 -0.30
CA ASN A 896 -17.84 -24.88 -1.30
C ASN A 896 -18.55 -23.65 -1.86
N THR A 897 -18.83 -22.65 -1.02
CA THR A 897 -19.49 -21.41 -1.44
C THR A 897 -18.58 -20.58 -2.34
N PHE A 898 -17.33 -20.34 -1.91
CA PHE A 898 -16.38 -19.54 -2.67
C PHE A 898 -15.98 -20.20 -3.99
N LEU A 899 -15.88 -21.54 -4.02
CA LEU A 899 -15.64 -22.29 -5.25
C LEU A 899 -16.77 -22.12 -6.28
N GLN A 900 -18.00 -21.88 -5.84
CA GLN A 900 -19.16 -21.67 -6.71
C GLN A 900 -19.40 -20.19 -7.07
N ASN A 901 -18.85 -19.24 -6.31
CA ASN A 901 -19.07 -17.83 -6.53
C ASN A 901 -18.15 -17.27 -7.63
N PRO A 902 -18.70 -16.84 -8.80
CA PRO A 902 -17.86 -16.33 -9.89
C PRO A 902 -17.19 -15.00 -9.58
N ASN A 903 -17.75 -14.22 -8.65
CA ASN A 903 -17.27 -12.89 -8.27
C ASN A 903 -16.38 -12.90 -7.03
N PHE A 904 -16.14 -14.08 -6.44
CA PHE A 904 -15.21 -14.24 -5.32
C PHE A 904 -13.78 -13.91 -5.75
N ASP A 905 -13.05 -13.25 -4.86
CA ASP A 905 -11.67 -12.83 -5.05
C ASP A 905 -10.80 -13.43 -3.95
N TYR A 906 -11.01 -13.03 -2.69
CA TYR A 906 -10.26 -13.56 -1.55
C TYR A 906 -11.01 -13.50 -0.21
N CYS A 907 -10.63 -14.36 0.74
CA CYS A 907 -11.10 -14.33 2.12
C CYS A 907 -9.93 -14.67 3.05
N GLN A 908 -9.63 -13.79 4.00
CA GLN A 908 -8.59 -13.96 5.01
C GLN A 908 -9.21 -13.96 6.40
N LEU A 909 -9.05 -15.06 7.12
CA LEU A 909 -9.59 -15.24 8.47
C LEU A 909 -8.46 -15.62 9.43
N SER A 910 -8.18 -14.77 10.42
CA SER A 910 -7.31 -15.11 11.55
C SER A 910 -8.12 -15.55 12.77
N PHE A 911 -7.57 -16.39 13.66
CA PHE A 911 -8.28 -16.87 14.85
C PHE A 911 -7.51 -16.71 16.17
N LYS A 912 -8.26 -16.52 17.25
CA LYS A 912 -7.72 -16.19 18.60
C LYS A 912 -7.07 -17.39 19.30
N TYR A 913 -7.57 -18.59 19.06
CA TYR A 913 -7.15 -19.83 19.72
C TYR A 913 -6.77 -20.87 18.65
N PRO A 914 -5.49 -21.00 18.31
CA PRO A 914 -5.03 -21.88 17.22
C PRO A 914 -4.93 -23.38 17.60
N GLU A 915 -5.26 -23.75 18.85
CA GLU A 915 -5.11 -25.13 19.38
C GLU A 915 -5.90 -26.19 18.59
N ASP A 916 -6.95 -25.79 17.85
CA ASP A 916 -7.78 -26.68 17.01
C ASP A 916 -7.48 -26.55 15.49
N GLY A 917 -6.46 -25.77 15.10
CA GLY A 917 -6.26 -25.28 13.73
C GLY A 917 -6.02 -26.35 12.67
N ASP A 918 -5.36 -27.45 13.01
CA ASP A 918 -5.14 -28.59 12.10
C ASP A 918 -6.35 -29.52 11.99
N ASP A 919 -7.09 -29.67 13.07
CA ASP A 919 -8.26 -30.54 13.16
C ASP A 919 -9.39 -30.02 12.27
N ILE A 920 -9.61 -28.70 12.26
CA ILE A 920 -10.64 -28.06 11.43
C ILE A 920 -10.40 -28.21 9.92
N LEU A 921 -9.18 -28.59 9.51
CA LEU A 921 -8.78 -28.75 8.12
C LEU A 921 -8.84 -30.21 7.64
N LYS A 922 -9.07 -31.19 8.52
CA LYS A 922 -9.26 -32.62 8.17
C LYS A 922 -10.21 -32.83 6.98
N PRO A 923 -11.36 -32.12 6.88
CA PRO A 923 -12.28 -32.29 5.76
C PRO A 923 -11.73 -31.89 4.39
N LEU A 924 -10.68 -31.04 4.32
CA LEU A 924 -10.03 -30.64 3.07
C LEU A 924 -9.17 -31.75 2.47
N GLY A 925 -8.88 -32.80 3.25
CA GLY A 925 -8.01 -33.91 2.85
C GLY A 925 -6.53 -33.56 2.90
N ARG A 926 -5.69 -34.35 2.24
CA ARG A 926 -4.23 -34.10 2.25
C ARG A 926 -3.90 -32.81 1.48
N PRO A 927 -3.06 -31.92 2.04
CA PRO A 927 -2.64 -30.72 1.34
C PRO A 927 -1.88 -31.04 0.07
N SER A 928 -2.04 -30.17 -0.93
CA SER A 928 -1.39 -30.26 -2.24
C SER A 928 0.06 -29.80 -2.17
N LEU A 929 0.32 -28.80 -1.32
CA LEU A 929 1.64 -28.33 -0.93
C LEU A 929 1.69 -28.25 0.59
N HIS A 930 2.81 -28.65 1.17
CA HIS A 930 3.03 -28.58 2.61
C HIS A 930 4.46 -28.08 2.85
N GLY A 931 4.61 -27.04 3.67
CA GLY A 931 5.89 -26.48 4.08
C GLY A 931 6.64 -25.75 2.95
N CYS A 932 5.93 -24.97 2.12
CA CYS A 932 6.59 -24.10 1.15
C CYS A 932 6.95 -22.76 1.82
N SER A 933 8.13 -22.23 1.53
CA SER A 933 8.62 -20.87 1.89
C SER A 933 8.35 -20.37 3.32
N GLY A 934 9.35 -20.49 4.20
CA GLY A 934 9.44 -19.73 5.46
C GLY A 934 8.55 -20.17 6.62
N ASN A 935 7.50 -20.96 6.37
CA ASN A 935 6.61 -21.47 7.41
C ASN A 935 6.35 -22.99 7.26
N PRO A 936 6.91 -23.85 8.14
CA PRO A 936 6.74 -25.30 8.06
C PRO A 936 5.29 -25.77 8.29
N ASP A 937 4.48 -24.94 8.96
CA ASP A 937 3.06 -25.21 9.20
C ASP A 937 2.17 -24.81 8.02
N GLN A 938 2.75 -24.19 6.97
CA GLN A 938 2.00 -23.81 5.79
C GLN A 938 1.46 -25.04 5.05
N LYS A 939 0.15 -25.06 4.83
CA LYS A 939 -0.57 -26.11 4.09
C LYS A 939 -1.46 -25.44 3.04
N THR A 940 -1.33 -25.89 1.80
CA THR A 940 -2.09 -25.32 0.68
C THR A 940 -2.86 -26.40 -0.08
N TRP A 941 -4.12 -26.14 -0.38
CA TRP A 941 -5.00 -26.98 -1.18
C TRP A 941 -5.52 -26.20 -2.39
N PHE A 942 -5.63 -26.86 -3.54
CA PHE A 942 -6.21 -26.27 -4.74
C PHE A 942 -7.45 -27.03 -5.16
N PHE A 943 -8.59 -26.34 -5.27
CA PHE A 943 -9.87 -26.92 -5.66
C PHE A 943 -10.37 -26.32 -6.96
N ARG A 944 -10.96 -27.15 -7.83
CA ARG A 944 -11.51 -26.73 -9.11
C ARG A 944 -12.91 -27.32 -9.29
N ARG A 945 -13.86 -26.51 -9.76
CA ARG A 945 -15.16 -27.02 -10.14
C ARG A 945 -15.06 -27.84 -11.43
N ARG A 946 -15.74 -28.99 -11.49
CA ARG A 946 -15.81 -29.82 -12.70
C ARG A 946 -16.21 -28.99 -13.93
N GLY A 947 -15.34 -28.97 -14.96
CA GLY A 947 -15.53 -28.21 -16.19
C GLY A 947 -15.04 -26.74 -16.17
N GLU A 948 -14.57 -26.24 -15.04
CA GLU A 948 -13.88 -24.94 -14.95
C GLU A 948 -12.43 -25.06 -15.45
N THR A 949 -11.98 -24.15 -16.30
CA THR A 949 -10.64 -24.25 -16.94
C THR A 949 -9.76 -23.02 -16.73
N GLY A 950 -10.34 -21.88 -16.30
CA GLY A 950 -9.61 -20.64 -16.09
C GLY A 950 -9.06 -20.49 -14.67
N TYR A 951 -9.79 -20.98 -13.66
CA TYR A 951 -9.51 -20.65 -12.25
C TYR A 951 -9.58 -21.86 -11.31
N VAL A 952 -8.90 -21.73 -10.17
CA VAL A 952 -8.99 -22.62 -9.01
C VAL A 952 -9.19 -21.79 -7.74
N LEU A 953 -9.75 -22.41 -6.71
CA LEU A 953 -9.76 -21.88 -5.35
C LEU A 953 -8.53 -22.42 -4.62
N SER A 954 -7.63 -21.53 -4.23
CA SER A 954 -6.56 -21.81 -3.28
C SER A 954 -7.13 -21.71 -1.86
N VAL A 955 -6.80 -22.67 -1.02
CA VAL A 955 -7.01 -22.60 0.44
C VAL A 955 -5.65 -22.78 1.07
N GLU A 956 -5.20 -21.82 1.84
CA GLU A 956 -3.90 -21.79 2.50
C GLU A 956 -4.10 -21.61 3.98
N TYR A 957 -3.36 -22.37 4.78
CA TYR A 957 -3.28 -22.23 6.22
C TYR A 957 -1.83 -22.12 6.63
N ASP A 958 -1.48 -21.12 7.44
CA ASP A 958 -0.10 -20.84 7.87
C ASP A 958 0.12 -21.07 9.39
N GLY A 959 -0.82 -21.73 10.07
CA GLY A 959 -0.80 -21.87 11.53
C GLY A 959 -1.70 -20.86 12.26
N ILE A 960 -1.93 -19.67 11.69
CA ILE A 960 -2.66 -18.57 12.36
C ILE A 960 -3.79 -18.01 11.49
N ILE A 961 -3.60 -18.04 10.17
CA ILE A 961 -4.46 -17.44 9.16
C ILE A 961 -4.93 -18.54 8.22
N LEU A 962 -6.24 -18.55 7.97
CA LEU A 962 -6.85 -19.32 6.89
C LEU A 962 -7.20 -18.36 5.75
N PHE A 963 -6.57 -18.58 4.61
CA PHE A 963 -6.67 -17.75 3.43
C PHE A 963 -7.30 -18.53 2.28
N TYR A 964 -8.31 -17.94 1.64
CA TYR A 964 -8.95 -18.44 0.43
C TYR A 964 -8.71 -17.43 -0.68
N GLU A 965 -8.31 -17.89 -1.85
CA GLU A 965 -8.06 -16.99 -3.00
C GLU A 965 -8.47 -17.65 -4.30
N LYS A 966 -9.04 -16.86 -5.21
CA LYS A 966 -9.29 -17.27 -6.58
C LYS A 966 -8.05 -17.05 -7.43
N LEU A 967 -7.37 -18.14 -7.79
CA LEU A 967 -6.16 -18.10 -8.62
C LEU A 967 -6.44 -18.52 -10.05
N HIS A 968 -5.77 -17.89 -11.02
CA HIS A 968 -5.78 -18.40 -12.38
C HIS A 968 -4.95 -19.68 -12.46
N VAL A 969 -5.38 -20.65 -13.27
CA VAL A 969 -4.74 -22.00 -13.35
C VAL A 969 -3.23 -21.92 -13.67
N LYS A 970 -2.81 -20.88 -14.38
CA LYS A 970 -1.41 -20.62 -14.75
C LYS A 970 -0.50 -20.30 -13.55
N ASP A 971 -1.09 -19.76 -12.48
CA ASP A 971 -0.40 -19.28 -11.28
C ASP A 971 -0.32 -20.40 -10.21
N VAL A 972 -0.99 -21.54 -10.46
CA VAL A 972 -0.89 -22.74 -9.62
C VAL A 972 0.48 -23.37 -9.79
N PRO A 973 1.23 -23.65 -8.70
CA PRO A 973 2.55 -24.27 -8.80
C PRO A 973 2.50 -25.61 -9.54
N LYS A 974 3.46 -25.85 -10.44
CA LYS A 974 3.47 -27.04 -11.33
C LYS A 974 3.44 -28.39 -10.60
N LYS A 975 3.89 -28.44 -9.34
CA LYS A 975 3.91 -29.65 -8.50
C LYS A 975 2.63 -29.82 -7.68
N ALA A 976 1.74 -28.84 -7.65
CA ALA A 976 0.54 -28.86 -6.85
C ALA A 976 -0.54 -29.75 -7.50
N LYS A 977 -1.17 -30.58 -6.67
CA LYS A 977 -2.34 -31.36 -7.08
C LYS A 977 -3.58 -30.48 -7.04
N VAL A 978 -4.31 -30.38 -8.14
CA VAL A 978 -5.63 -29.73 -8.17
C VAL A 978 -6.70 -30.80 -7.93
N MET A 979 -7.53 -30.61 -6.92
CA MET A 979 -8.64 -31.50 -6.55
C MET A 979 -9.94 -31.00 -7.18
N GLU A 980 -10.78 -31.93 -7.65
CA GLU A 980 -12.11 -31.63 -8.19
C GLU A 980 -13.24 -31.90 -7.20
#